data_AF-A0AA96URT3-F1
#
_entry.id   AF-A0AA96URT3-F1
#
_cell.length_a   1.000
_cell.length_b   1.000
_cell.length_c   1.000
_cell.angle_alpha   90.00
_cell.angle_beta   90.00
_cell.angle_gamma   90.00
#
_symmetry.space_group_name_H-M   'P 1'
#
loop_
_entity.id
_entity.type
_entity.pdbx_description
1 polymer ?
#
loop_
_entity_poly.entity_id
_entity_poly.type
_entity_poly.pdbx_seq_one_letter_code
_entity_poly.pdbx_strand_id
1 'polypeptide(L)'
;MSETTEGAGRRRDPYAGFPGRVGRTFGESVPSWPRRVRPREGAPNVVVVLVDDLGYSDIGPFGSEVPTPVLDGLAARGVKLANYHTMPLCSPARAALLTGLNPHRVGYSFVANADPGFPGYGMEIAGDIPTLAQTLHDAGYATYAVGKWHLTRDSASSAADDRANWPLQKGFDQYYGVLEGLTSLFHPHQLVRDNSPLDIDEFPDGYYYTDDITDRAIGMVKSLRAHDADKPFFLYLAHNAVHGPLQAKPEDLERHRGRYDGGWDELRARRFARQLAAGHFPPGTELPERNGEAGHEVGAWDELDAVQRKLYARYMEVYAAMVDNVDQNLGRLTDVLDQLGELDNTIVVFTSDNGGTGEGGAEGTRSYFSRFVHHPNLPADWNPDVQREIDLIGGPQSLVHYPRGWGMASNTPFRLYKGQTYAGGVRVPFVLSWPAGLPRAAGDAGVRGQYQYVTDLLPTLLELAGVQRPSERGGVPVQELDGVSFASVLREADAPSTHPEQYCEMTGNRSYYRDGWKLVTLHRPGAPYDDGEWALYDLRTDPTEIHDRSAEHPQLVKELAQAWEDAAWRNGVFPLADASGGFVLRNPQEEALRRPVTLLAGTPELERYRSSRLVAFRSFTAEVALDHHGAADQGVLLSHGDQGGGYSLYVEDGRLRLAYNQYGELFEADAGELPGGAHLVALEATAVADLKWTFEVRVDGAVAGALGPVHQLIGMAPFQGISVGIDRKSPVSWPVWERHRSFRYTGALRSVTYLPGPAAPYDPETVVRALREAAAAFE
;
A
#
# COMPACT_ATOMS: atom_id res chain seq x y z
N MET A 1 51.02 27.37 17.37
CA MET A 1 50.58 27.55 18.77
C MET A 1 49.27 28.31 18.69
N SER A 2 48.17 27.57 18.54
CA SER A 2 47.19 27.26 19.60
C SER A 2 46.43 28.53 20.00
N GLU A 3 45.13 28.61 19.73
CA GLU A 3 44.14 28.21 20.72
C GLU A 3 42.98 27.40 20.10
N THR A 4 43.04 26.09 20.34
CA THR A 4 41.89 25.21 20.52
C THR A 4 41.65 25.08 22.03
N THR A 5 40.52 25.58 22.50
CA THR A 5 39.82 25.32 23.77
C THR A 5 38.41 25.88 23.51
N GLU A 6 37.26 25.29 23.83
CA GLU A 6 36.89 24.08 24.54
C GLU A 6 35.38 23.95 24.27
N GLY A 7 34.93 22.90 23.58
CA GLY A 7 33.52 22.51 23.57
C GLY A 7 33.15 21.87 24.90
N ALA A 8 33.28 22.61 26.01
CA ALA A 8 32.71 22.20 27.28
C ALA A 8 31.19 22.41 27.18
N GLY A 9 30.43 21.32 27.10
CA GLY A 9 28.97 21.37 27.07
C GLY A 9 28.46 22.30 28.17
N ARG A 10 27.86 23.44 27.78
CA ARG A 10 27.31 24.39 28.75
C ARG A 10 26.25 23.67 29.57
N ARG A 11 26.54 23.46 30.86
CA ARG A 11 25.54 22.96 31.81
C ARG A 11 24.37 23.94 31.81
N ARG A 12 23.20 23.49 31.34
CA ARG A 12 21.97 24.30 31.38
C ARG A 12 21.67 24.61 32.84
N ASP A 13 21.42 25.88 33.15
CA ASP A 13 20.91 26.27 34.46
C ASP A 13 19.53 25.62 34.65
N PRO A 14 19.35 24.73 35.64
CA PRO A 14 18.10 24.01 35.86
C PRO A 14 16.93 24.93 36.25
N TYR A 15 17.19 26.18 36.62
CA TYR A 15 16.17 27.17 36.99
C TYR A 15 15.88 28.16 35.85
N ALA A 16 16.67 28.15 34.77
CA ALA A 16 16.47 29.06 33.66
C ALA A 16 15.11 28.80 32.99
N GLY A 17 14.27 29.84 32.96
CA GLY A 17 12.92 29.78 32.38
C GLY A 17 11.85 29.19 33.30
N PHE A 18 12.16 28.89 34.57
CA PHE A 18 11.14 28.47 35.53
C PHE A 18 10.27 29.67 35.95
N PRO A 19 8.94 29.66 35.69
CA PRO A 19 8.08 30.80 36.03
C PRO A 19 7.76 30.91 37.52
N GLY A 20 8.05 29.85 38.29
CA GLY A 20 7.86 29.84 39.74
C GLY A 20 9.03 30.51 40.46
N ARG A 21 9.16 30.20 41.76
CA ARG A 21 10.27 30.65 42.59
C ARG A 21 10.96 29.45 43.23
N VAL A 22 12.28 29.42 43.22
CA VAL A 22 13.04 28.38 43.94
C VAL A 22 13.78 29.02 45.11
N GLY A 23 13.43 28.59 46.32
CA GLY A 23 14.17 28.87 47.55
C GLY A 23 15.04 27.69 47.97
N ARG A 24 15.67 27.76 49.16
CA ARG A 24 16.49 26.65 49.68
C ARG A 24 15.65 25.47 50.17
N THR A 25 14.37 25.72 50.47
CA THR A 25 13.41 24.72 50.94
C THR A 25 12.12 24.78 50.12
N PHE A 26 11.29 23.73 50.17
CA PHE A 26 9.97 23.74 49.55
C PHE A 26 9.08 24.87 50.06
N GLY A 27 9.17 25.22 51.35
CA GLY A 27 8.39 26.32 51.94
C GLY A 27 8.79 27.71 51.45
N GLU A 28 10.02 27.87 50.96
CA GLU A 28 10.50 29.12 50.34
C GLU A 28 10.20 29.18 48.83
N SER A 29 9.86 28.04 48.25
CA SER A 29 9.64 27.86 46.82
C SER A 29 8.17 28.03 46.45
N VAL A 30 7.91 28.45 45.21
CA VAL A 30 6.59 28.51 44.60
C VAL A 30 6.65 27.64 43.35
N PRO A 31 5.92 26.51 43.30
CA PRO A 31 5.90 25.67 42.12
C PRO A 31 5.21 26.39 40.96
N SER A 32 5.61 26.06 39.74
CA SER A 32 4.92 26.43 38.52
C SER A 32 4.96 25.24 37.58
N TRP A 33 3.87 25.00 36.88
CA TRP A 33 3.75 23.90 35.93
C TRP A 33 3.65 24.49 34.52
N PRO A 34 4.33 23.90 33.52
CA PRO A 34 4.15 24.33 32.14
C PRO A 34 2.67 24.13 31.74
N ARG A 35 2.10 25.14 31.08
CA ARG A 35 0.75 25.01 30.52
C ARG A 35 0.79 23.90 29.46
N ARG A 36 -0.07 22.90 29.59
CA ARG A 36 -0.23 21.88 28.56
C ARG A 36 -0.72 22.57 27.28
N VAL A 37 -0.08 22.25 26.16
CA VAL A 37 -0.59 22.64 24.85
C VAL A 37 -1.93 21.93 24.66
N ARG A 38 -2.96 22.69 24.30
CA ARG A 38 -4.30 22.21 24.04
C ARG A 38 -4.81 22.92 22.77
N PRO A 39 -5.56 22.23 21.91
CA PRO A 39 -6.28 22.87 20.82
C PRO A 39 -7.28 23.91 21.34
N ARG A 40 -7.85 24.70 20.42
CA ARG A 40 -8.96 25.61 20.75
C ARG A 40 -10.12 24.84 21.37
N GLU A 41 -10.85 25.48 22.28
CA GLU A 41 -12.09 24.92 22.82
C GLU A 41 -13.07 24.61 21.68
N GLY A 42 -13.69 23.43 21.71
CA GLY A 42 -14.59 22.95 20.65
C GLY A 42 -13.90 22.55 19.34
N ALA A 43 -12.56 22.41 19.32
CA ALA A 43 -11.86 21.87 18.16
C ALA A 43 -12.44 20.51 17.73
N PRO A 44 -12.65 20.28 16.43
CA PRO A 44 -13.25 19.03 15.96
C PRO A 44 -12.27 17.86 16.09
N ASN A 45 -12.80 16.64 16.23
CA ASN A 45 -12.00 15.47 15.91
C ASN A 45 -11.79 15.39 14.39
N VAL A 46 -10.75 14.71 13.94
CA VAL A 46 -10.48 14.48 12.51
C VAL A 46 -10.32 12.98 12.28
N VAL A 47 -11.12 12.42 11.37
CA VAL A 47 -11.02 11.04 10.91
C VAL A 47 -10.78 11.06 9.41
N VAL A 48 -9.65 10.55 8.96
CA VAL A 48 -9.37 10.33 7.54
C VAL A 48 -9.40 8.84 7.28
N VAL A 49 -10.38 8.41 6.51
CA VAL A 49 -10.54 7.06 5.99
C VAL A 49 -9.97 7.03 4.58
N LEU A 50 -8.87 6.32 4.41
CA LEU A 50 -8.20 6.14 3.12
C LEU A 50 -8.32 4.69 2.69
N VAL A 51 -8.92 4.45 1.53
CA VAL A 51 -9.09 3.11 0.95
C VAL A 51 -8.08 2.91 -0.17
N ASP A 52 -7.56 1.69 -0.28
CA ASP A 52 -6.50 1.32 -1.23
C ASP A 52 -7.14 0.76 -2.52
N ASP A 53 -6.81 1.35 -3.68
CA ASP A 53 -7.28 0.94 -5.01
C ASP A 53 -8.82 0.97 -5.24
N LEU A 54 -9.56 1.77 -4.46
CA LEU A 54 -11.01 1.95 -4.66
C LEU A 54 -11.28 2.86 -5.87
N GLY A 55 -12.05 2.36 -6.84
CA GLY A 55 -12.39 3.15 -8.03
C GLY A 55 -13.41 4.25 -7.77
N TYR A 56 -13.44 5.23 -8.67
CA TYR A 56 -14.34 6.39 -8.58
C TYR A 56 -15.81 6.02 -8.34
N SER A 57 -16.28 4.94 -8.97
CA SER A 57 -17.69 4.56 -9.01
C SER A 57 -18.05 3.37 -8.11
N ASP A 58 -17.18 3.01 -7.17
CA ASP A 58 -17.36 1.80 -6.34
C ASP A 58 -18.19 2.02 -5.07
N ILE A 59 -18.51 3.26 -4.72
CA ILE A 59 -19.39 3.60 -3.59
C ILE A 59 -20.73 4.20 -4.03
N GLY A 60 -21.78 4.00 -3.23
CA GLY A 60 -23.14 4.48 -3.49
C GLY A 60 -23.22 5.97 -3.87
N PRO A 61 -22.55 6.90 -3.15
CA PRO A 61 -22.56 8.33 -3.47
C PRO A 61 -21.99 8.69 -4.85
N PHE A 62 -21.27 7.75 -5.49
CA PHE A 62 -20.64 7.89 -6.80
C PHE A 62 -21.21 6.91 -7.86
N GLY A 63 -22.40 6.35 -7.60
CA GLY A 63 -23.18 5.61 -8.58
C GLY A 63 -23.11 4.08 -8.45
N SER A 64 -22.37 3.56 -7.47
CA SER A 64 -22.23 2.12 -7.27
C SER A 64 -23.55 1.43 -6.92
N GLU A 65 -23.58 0.15 -7.23
CA GLU A 65 -24.56 -0.81 -6.74
C GLU A 65 -24.17 -1.41 -5.39
N VAL A 66 -22.89 -1.48 -5.04
CA VAL A 66 -22.42 -2.01 -3.76
C VAL A 66 -23.13 -1.28 -2.61
N PRO A 67 -23.69 -1.99 -1.62
CA PRO A 67 -24.38 -1.35 -0.51
C PRO A 67 -23.34 -0.63 0.36
N THR A 68 -23.37 0.70 0.37
CA THR A 68 -22.55 1.54 1.26
C THR A 68 -23.40 2.54 2.04
N PRO A 69 -24.37 2.07 2.84
CA PRO A 69 -25.35 2.93 3.50
C PRO A 69 -24.73 3.96 4.45
N VAL A 70 -23.58 3.67 5.06
CA VAL A 70 -22.91 4.61 5.97
C VAL A 70 -22.35 5.78 5.18
N LEU A 71 -21.67 5.50 4.06
CA LEU A 71 -21.20 6.52 3.13
C LEU A 71 -22.35 7.31 2.49
N ASP A 72 -23.46 6.67 2.16
CA ASP A 72 -24.66 7.35 1.68
C ASP A 72 -25.16 8.37 2.73
N GLY A 73 -25.19 7.98 4.02
CA GLY A 73 -25.57 8.84 5.13
C GLY A 73 -24.60 10.01 5.35
N LEU A 74 -23.29 9.76 5.31
CA LEU A 74 -22.25 10.79 5.46
C LEU A 74 -22.31 11.80 4.30
N ALA A 75 -22.45 11.32 3.06
CA ALA A 75 -22.59 12.17 1.88
C ALA A 75 -23.91 12.96 1.89
N ALA A 76 -25.00 12.40 2.42
CA ALA A 76 -26.27 13.08 2.55
C ALA A 76 -26.24 14.25 3.55
N ARG A 77 -25.29 14.27 4.49
CA ARG A 77 -25.10 15.39 5.44
C ARG A 77 -23.84 16.21 5.18
N GLY A 78 -22.98 15.75 4.29
CA GLY A 78 -21.70 16.35 3.95
C GLY A 78 -21.60 16.84 2.52
N VAL A 79 -20.37 16.88 2.02
CA VAL A 79 -19.99 17.34 0.68
C VAL A 79 -19.26 16.23 -0.07
N LYS A 80 -19.58 16.08 -1.36
CA LYS A 80 -18.90 15.23 -2.33
C LYS A 80 -18.10 16.12 -3.27
N LEU A 81 -16.81 15.83 -3.42
CA LEU A 81 -16.01 16.45 -4.47
C LEU A 81 -16.04 15.54 -5.70
N ALA A 82 -16.85 15.90 -6.70
CA ALA A 82 -16.96 15.11 -7.92
C ALA A 82 -15.65 15.14 -8.73
N ASN A 83 -14.82 16.17 -8.57
CA ASN A 83 -13.61 16.45 -9.36
C ASN A 83 -12.33 16.48 -8.49
N TYR A 84 -12.25 15.57 -7.51
CA TYR A 84 -11.09 15.40 -6.64
C TYR A 84 -10.08 14.43 -7.25
N HIS A 85 -8.81 14.81 -7.20
CA HIS A 85 -7.70 14.11 -7.81
C HIS A 85 -6.60 13.76 -6.80
N THR A 86 -5.91 12.66 -7.07
CA THR A 86 -4.77 12.14 -6.31
C THR A 86 -3.67 11.68 -7.26
N MET A 87 -2.62 11.06 -6.73
CA MET A 87 -1.59 10.40 -7.53
C MET A 87 -2.09 9.04 -8.03
N PRO A 88 -1.57 8.53 -9.16
CA PRO A 88 -1.99 7.23 -9.68
C PRO A 88 -1.31 6.03 -8.98
N LEU A 89 -0.68 6.23 -7.82
CA LEU A 89 -0.11 5.16 -6.98
C LEU A 89 -0.17 5.52 -5.48
N CYS A 90 -0.18 4.47 -4.66
CA CYS A 90 -0.43 4.50 -3.22
C CYS A 90 0.62 5.27 -2.38
N SER A 91 1.93 4.93 -2.41
CA SER A 91 2.92 5.67 -1.60
C SER A 91 2.98 7.17 -1.97
N PRO A 92 3.04 7.54 -3.26
CA PRO A 92 2.99 8.95 -3.66
C PRO A 92 1.73 9.68 -3.14
N ALA A 93 0.54 9.06 -3.27
CA ALA A 93 -0.71 9.63 -2.78
C ALA A 93 -0.71 9.84 -1.25
N ARG A 94 -0.22 8.85 -0.49
CA ARG A 94 -0.14 8.90 0.98
C ARG A 94 0.84 9.97 1.45
N ALA A 95 1.99 10.08 0.78
CA ALA A 95 2.98 11.12 1.05
C ALA A 95 2.37 12.51 0.82
N ALA A 96 1.70 12.71 -0.32
CA ALA A 96 1.07 13.97 -0.66
C ALA A 96 -0.06 14.34 0.32
N LEU A 97 -0.92 13.38 0.68
CA LEU A 97 -2.01 13.56 1.63
C LEU A 97 -1.50 14.02 3.01
N LEU A 98 -0.47 13.35 3.52
CA LEU A 98 0.03 13.61 4.87
C LEU A 98 0.93 14.83 4.97
N THR A 99 1.41 15.39 3.86
CA THR A 99 2.39 16.50 3.87
C THR A 99 1.87 17.78 3.19
N GLY A 100 0.87 17.67 2.32
CA GLY A 100 0.40 18.78 1.49
C GLY A 100 1.41 19.23 0.43
N LEU A 101 2.42 18.39 0.13
CA LEU A 101 3.43 18.61 -0.89
C LEU A 101 3.29 17.59 -2.01
N ASN A 102 3.74 17.96 -3.21
CA ASN A 102 3.85 17.01 -4.31
C ASN A 102 4.83 15.89 -3.96
N PRO A 103 4.53 14.63 -4.30
CA PRO A 103 5.26 13.50 -3.75
C PRO A 103 6.70 13.41 -4.24
N HIS A 104 7.01 13.86 -5.46
CA HIS A 104 8.40 13.96 -5.95
C HIS A 104 9.25 14.88 -5.06
N ARG A 105 8.69 15.99 -4.56
CA ARG A 105 9.37 16.88 -3.59
C ARG A 105 9.55 16.25 -2.21
N VAL A 106 8.63 15.37 -1.83
CA VAL A 106 8.70 14.64 -0.56
C VAL A 106 9.75 13.53 -0.64
N GLY A 107 9.98 12.94 -1.81
CA GLY A 107 10.88 11.80 -2.03
C GLY A 107 10.16 10.50 -2.42
N TYR A 108 8.89 10.58 -2.86
CA TYR A 108 8.06 9.45 -3.30
C TYR A 108 7.65 9.58 -4.76
N SER A 109 8.61 9.61 -5.69
CA SER A 109 8.32 9.52 -7.13
C SER A 109 7.70 8.16 -7.53
N PHE A 110 7.87 7.13 -6.71
CA PHE A 110 7.31 5.79 -6.92
C PHE A 110 6.94 5.13 -5.59
N VAL A 111 6.56 3.85 -5.59
CA VAL A 111 6.29 3.12 -4.34
C VAL A 111 7.56 2.97 -3.49
N ALA A 112 7.38 2.93 -2.17
CA ALA A 112 8.49 2.84 -1.19
C ALA A 112 9.38 1.58 -1.36
N ASN A 113 8.95 0.64 -2.19
CA ASN A 113 9.67 -0.57 -2.56
C ASN A 113 10.71 -0.36 -3.68
N ALA A 114 10.96 0.85 -4.16
CA ALA A 114 12.04 1.12 -5.12
C ALA A 114 12.86 2.34 -4.68
N ASP A 115 14.11 2.10 -4.26
CA ASP A 115 15.06 3.15 -3.84
C ASP A 115 16.31 3.13 -4.74
N PRO A 116 16.23 3.73 -5.94
CA PRO A 116 17.35 3.87 -6.85
C PRO A 116 18.36 4.97 -6.46
N GLY A 117 18.14 5.71 -5.36
CA GLY A 117 19.08 6.72 -4.86
C GLY A 117 19.07 8.09 -5.56
N PHE A 118 18.02 8.43 -6.29
CA PHE A 118 17.85 9.78 -6.89
C PHE A 118 17.05 10.72 -5.96
N PRO A 119 17.19 12.06 -6.06
CA PRO A 119 16.57 13.02 -5.13
C PRO A 119 15.05 12.89 -4.92
N GLY A 120 14.27 12.55 -5.95
CA GLY A 120 12.82 12.30 -5.82
C GLY A 120 12.45 10.88 -5.34
N TYR A 121 13.45 10.01 -5.15
CA TYR A 121 13.28 8.58 -4.89
C TYR A 121 13.85 8.13 -3.53
N GLY A 122 14.03 9.06 -2.58
CA GLY A 122 14.59 8.71 -1.27
C GLY A 122 13.69 7.82 -0.40
N MET A 123 12.39 7.75 -0.72
CA MET A 123 11.37 6.97 0.00
C MET A 123 11.31 7.28 1.51
N GLU A 124 11.60 8.54 1.85
CA GLU A 124 11.63 9.09 3.19
C GLU A 124 11.04 10.49 3.21
N ILE A 125 10.31 10.83 4.28
CA ILE A 125 9.84 12.20 4.51
C ILE A 125 10.93 12.95 5.29
N ALA A 126 11.49 14.00 4.70
CA ALA A 126 12.52 14.82 5.35
C ALA A 126 12.01 15.52 6.63
N GLY A 127 12.93 15.88 7.53
CA GLY A 127 12.59 16.45 8.85
C GLY A 127 11.96 17.85 8.82
N ASP A 128 12.24 18.62 7.77
CA ASP A 128 11.70 19.94 7.44
C ASP A 128 10.32 19.89 6.74
N ILE A 129 9.78 18.69 6.51
CA ILE A 129 8.43 18.47 5.98
C ILE A 129 7.55 17.94 7.13
N PRO A 130 6.86 18.81 7.88
CA PRO A 130 5.96 18.37 8.94
C PRO A 130 4.75 17.67 8.33
N THR A 131 4.42 16.50 8.86
CA THR A 131 3.17 15.82 8.49
C THR A 131 1.95 16.46 9.16
N LEU A 132 0.75 16.15 8.67
CA LEU A 132 -0.53 16.51 9.31
C LEU A 132 -0.56 16.01 10.75
N ALA A 133 -0.14 14.76 10.98
CA ALA A 133 -0.09 14.17 12.31
C ALA A 133 0.87 14.92 13.24
N GLN A 134 2.10 15.24 12.78
CA GLN A 134 3.05 16.02 13.58
C GLN A 134 2.48 17.40 13.94
N THR A 135 1.86 18.07 12.97
CA THR A 135 1.26 19.40 13.18
C THR A 135 0.11 19.34 14.19
N LEU A 136 -0.77 18.34 14.10
CA LEU A 136 -1.90 18.17 15.04
C LEU A 136 -1.44 17.71 16.43
N HIS A 137 -0.47 16.80 16.50
CA HIS A 137 0.16 16.38 17.76
C HIS A 137 0.78 17.59 18.48
N ASP A 138 1.56 18.41 17.78
CA ASP A 138 2.18 19.61 18.35
C ASP A 138 1.15 20.67 18.78
N ALA A 139 -0.04 20.66 18.18
CA ALA A 139 -1.19 21.47 18.59
C ALA A 139 -1.99 20.88 19.78
N GLY A 140 -1.63 19.68 20.26
CA GLY A 140 -2.21 19.04 21.44
C GLY A 140 -3.33 18.03 21.16
N TYR A 141 -3.50 17.57 19.91
CA TYR A 141 -4.37 16.44 19.58
C TYR A 141 -3.78 15.13 20.10
N ALA A 142 -4.61 14.10 20.27
CA ALA A 142 -4.15 12.72 20.23
C ALA A 142 -4.05 12.27 18.77
N THR A 143 -3.04 11.50 18.39
CA THR A 143 -2.84 11.11 16.99
C THR A 143 -2.72 9.59 16.85
N TYR A 144 -3.57 9.01 16.02
CA TYR A 144 -3.66 7.56 15.84
C TYR A 144 -3.57 7.21 14.36
N ALA A 145 -2.84 6.15 14.04
CA ALA A 145 -2.86 5.54 12.72
C ALA A 145 -3.16 4.05 12.84
N VAL A 146 -4.05 3.55 11.98
CA VAL A 146 -4.28 2.11 11.85
C VAL A 146 -4.31 1.71 10.37
N GLY A 147 -3.77 0.53 10.06
CA GLY A 147 -3.75 -0.04 8.71
C GLY A 147 -2.46 0.21 7.92
N LYS A 148 -2.59 0.38 6.59
CA LYS A 148 -1.48 0.51 5.64
C LYS A 148 -0.72 1.81 5.84
N TRP A 149 0.58 1.72 6.11
CA TRP A 149 1.48 2.87 6.13
C TRP A 149 2.06 3.16 4.74
N HIS A 150 2.81 2.21 4.18
CA HIS A 150 3.43 2.26 2.84
C HIS A 150 4.30 3.48 2.55
N LEU A 151 4.86 4.07 3.60
CA LEU A 151 5.85 5.13 3.51
C LEU A 151 7.19 4.69 4.12
N THR A 152 7.39 3.41 4.44
CA THR A 152 8.67 2.88 4.90
C THR A 152 9.32 2.10 3.76
N ARG A 153 10.61 2.32 3.51
CA ARG A 153 11.37 1.45 2.60
C ARG A 153 11.26 0.00 3.07
N ASP A 154 11.16 -0.93 2.14
CA ASP A 154 11.17 -2.35 2.47
C ASP A 154 12.45 -2.75 3.21
N SER A 155 13.61 -2.20 2.82
CA SER A 155 14.88 -2.39 3.52
C SER A 155 14.90 -1.87 4.97
N ALA A 156 14.09 -0.86 5.29
CA ALA A 156 13.99 -0.25 6.62
C ALA A 156 12.76 -0.70 7.44
N SER A 157 12.08 -1.77 7.00
CA SER A 157 10.91 -2.32 7.70
C SER A 157 11.28 -3.32 8.79
N SER A 158 12.58 -3.63 8.96
CA SER A 158 13.05 -4.54 9.99
C SER A 158 13.15 -3.89 11.37
N ALA A 159 13.00 -4.69 12.42
CA ALA A 159 13.13 -4.22 13.80
C ALA A 159 14.53 -3.66 14.16
N ALA A 160 15.54 -3.93 13.34
CA ALA A 160 16.92 -3.51 13.56
C ALA A 160 17.30 -2.19 12.87
N ASP A 161 16.46 -1.68 11.96
CA ASP A 161 16.77 -0.47 11.18
C ASP A 161 16.34 0.83 11.90
N ASP A 162 16.70 1.96 11.30
CA ASP A 162 16.21 3.27 11.70
C ASP A 162 14.70 3.39 11.46
N ARG A 163 14.00 3.88 12.48
CA ARG A 163 12.56 4.06 12.49
C ARG A 163 12.15 5.50 12.22
N ALA A 164 13.06 6.37 11.79
CA ALA A 164 12.80 7.77 11.48
C ALA A 164 11.60 8.00 10.54
N ASN A 165 11.28 7.02 9.70
CA ASN A 165 10.16 7.05 8.77
C ASN A 165 8.98 6.11 9.12
N TRP A 166 8.96 5.58 10.34
CA TRP A 166 7.83 4.82 10.88
C TRP A 166 6.74 5.76 11.41
N PRO A 167 5.48 5.28 11.58
CA PRO A 167 4.35 6.13 11.94
C PRO A 167 4.57 6.99 13.21
N LEU A 168 5.16 6.42 14.27
CA LEU A 168 5.38 7.17 15.51
C LEU A 168 6.33 8.36 15.31
N GLN A 169 7.38 8.18 14.51
CA GLN A 169 8.33 9.24 14.17
C GLN A 169 7.71 10.28 13.22
N LYS A 170 6.59 9.94 12.59
CA LYS A 170 5.75 10.84 11.77
C LYS A 170 4.52 11.38 12.48
N GLY A 171 4.56 11.43 13.81
CA GLY A 171 3.66 12.23 14.64
C GLY A 171 2.44 11.50 15.16
N PHE A 172 2.39 10.18 15.03
CA PHE A 172 1.34 9.37 15.65
C PHE A 172 1.75 8.94 17.07
N ASP A 173 0.85 9.12 18.04
CA ASP A 173 1.01 8.62 19.41
C ASP A 173 0.95 7.09 19.46
N GLN A 174 0.10 6.48 18.62
CA GLN A 174 -0.06 5.03 18.50
C GLN A 174 -0.24 4.59 17.06
N TYR A 175 0.26 3.39 16.74
CA TYR A 175 0.11 2.77 15.44
C TYR A 175 -0.25 1.28 15.53
N TYR A 176 -1.09 0.81 14.62
CA TYR A 176 -1.33 -0.62 14.41
C TYR A 176 -1.60 -0.95 12.94
N GLY A 177 -0.78 -1.77 12.30
CA GLY A 177 -1.06 -2.20 10.93
C GLY A 177 0.15 -2.81 10.22
N VAL A 178 0.24 -2.58 8.91
CA VAL A 178 1.33 -3.07 8.06
C VAL A 178 2.15 -1.92 7.48
N LEU A 179 3.47 -2.06 7.50
CA LEU A 179 4.39 -1.06 6.93
C LEU A 179 4.47 -1.13 5.40
N GLU A 180 4.29 -2.32 4.82
CA GLU A 180 4.34 -2.57 3.38
C GLU A 180 3.06 -2.19 2.62
N GLY A 181 3.13 -2.25 1.29
CA GLY A 181 2.08 -1.79 0.38
C GLY A 181 0.88 -2.73 0.20
N LEU A 182 1.01 -3.99 0.55
CA LEU A 182 -0.06 -4.99 0.43
C LEU A 182 0.07 -6.05 1.50
N THR A 183 -0.98 -6.82 1.72
CA THR A 183 -0.97 -7.94 2.67
C THR A 183 -2.14 -8.90 2.40
N SER A 184 -2.10 -10.10 2.98
CA SER A 184 -3.28 -10.97 3.06
C SER A 184 -4.23 -10.45 4.13
N LEU A 185 -5.54 -10.43 3.85
CA LEU A 185 -6.56 -9.97 4.79
C LEU A 185 -6.93 -11.04 5.82
N PHE A 186 -6.61 -12.31 5.55
CA PHE A 186 -6.75 -13.41 6.51
C PHE A 186 -5.47 -13.69 7.30
N HIS A 187 -4.30 -13.51 6.67
CA HIS A 187 -3.00 -13.82 7.27
C HIS A 187 -1.98 -12.71 6.99
N PRO A 188 -2.10 -11.52 7.60
CA PRO A 188 -1.16 -10.45 7.35
C PRO A 188 0.29 -10.87 7.58
N HIS A 189 1.16 -10.62 6.58
CA HIS A 189 2.54 -11.10 6.60
C HIS A 189 3.35 -10.50 7.76
N GLN A 190 3.13 -9.25 8.13
CA GLN A 190 3.76 -8.63 9.29
C GLN A 190 2.86 -7.54 9.87
N LEU A 191 2.38 -7.75 11.09
CA LEU A 191 1.70 -6.71 11.86
C LEU A 191 2.70 -6.00 12.75
N VAL A 192 2.61 -4.68 12.78
CA VAL A 192 3.41 -3.80 13.62
C VAL A 192 2.48 -3.07 14.56
N ARG A 193 2.81 -3.08 15.85
CA ARG A 193 2.21 -2.22 16.85
C ARG A 193 3.25 -1.23 17.32
N ASP A 194 2.94 0.05 17.13
CA ASP A 194 3.84 1.15 17.38
C ASP A 194 5.17 0.95 16.62
N ASN A 195 6.27 0.74 17.35
CA ASN A 195 7.58 0.48 16.78
C ASN A 195 8.05 -0.98 17.00
N SER A 196 7.11 -1.92 17.14
CA SER A 196 7.40 -3.34 17.38
C SER A 196 6.60 -4.24 16.45
N PRO A 197 7.27 -5.01 15.57
CA PRO A 197 6.63 -6.14 14.90
C PRO A 197 6.05 -7.13 15.91
N LEU A 198 4.89 -7.69 15.61
CA LEU A 198 4.22 -8.67 16.44
C LEU A 198 4.68 -10.08 16.06
N ASP A 199 5.05 -10.86 17.07
CA ASP A 199 5.33 -12.29 16.92
C ASP A 199 4.02 -13.06 17.03
N ILE A 200 3.49 -13.48 15.88
CA ILE A 200 2.22 -14.18 15.75
C ILE A 200 2.51 -15.52 15.10
N ASP A 201 2.27 -16.60 15.83
CA ASP A 201 2.37 -17.95 15.28
C ASP A 201 1.14 -18.32 14.44
N GLU A 202 -0.05 -17.90 14.88
CA GLU A 202 -1.31 -18.25 14.24
C GLU A 202 -2.37 -17.17 14.48
N PHE A 203 -3.20 -16.92 13.47
CA PHE A 203 -4.38 -16.07 13.57
C PHE A 203 -5.61 -16.90 13.98
N PRO A 204 -6.56 -16.33 14.75
CA PRO A 204 -7.78 -17.04 15.10
C PRO A 204 -8.63 -17.32 13.85
N ASP A 205 -9.41 -18.39 13.89
CA ASP A 205 -10.35 -18.70 12.80
C ASP A 205 -11.33 -17.54 12.61
N GLY A 206 -11.56 -17.17 11.35
CA GLY A 206 -12.41 -16.02 11.00
C GLY A 206 -11.74 -14.65 11.21
N TYR A 207 -10.44 -14.60 11.54
CA TYR A 207 -9.70 -13.33 11.54
C TYR A 207 -9.83 -12.64 10.18
N TYR A 208 -10.11 -11.34 10.21
CA TYR A 208 -10.15 -10.50 9.03
C TYR A 208 -9.55 -9.14 9.36
N TYR A 209 -8.51 -8.77 8.61
CA TYR A 209 -7.66 -7.62 8.95
C TYR A 209 -8.40 -6.29 8.93
N THR A 210 -9.35 -6.10 8.01
CA THR A 210 -10.20 -4.90 7.98
C THR A 210 -11.01 -4.74 9.27
N ASP A 211 -11.52 -5.83 9.83
CA ASP A 211 -12.28 -5.82 11.07
C ASP A 211 -11.36 -5.51 12.28
N ASP A 212 -10.15 -6.08 12.31
CA ASP A 212 -9.17 -5.88 13.39
C ASP A 212 -8.65 -4.44 13.46
N ILE A 213 -8.24 -3.83 12.34
CA ILE A 213 -7.77 -2.43 12.37
C ILE A 213 -8.86 -1.47 12.83
N THR A 214 -10.13 -1.75 12.50
CA THR A 214 -11.27 -0.98 13.00
C THR A 214 -11.51 -1.19 14.49
N ASP A 215 -11.35 -2.41 14.99
CA ASP A 215 -11.40 -2.69 16.43
C ASP A 215 -10.30 -1.94 17.19
N ARG A 216 -9.09 -1.84 16.63
CA ARG A 216 -8.01 -1.03 17.21
C ARG A 216 -8.37 0.45 17.24
N ALA A 217 -8.86 1.01 16.14
CA ALA A 217 -9.28 2.40 16.08
C ALA A 217 -10.36 2.72 17.12
N ILE A 218 -11.40 1.89 17.22
CA ILE A 218 -12.47 2.04 18.22
C ILE A 218 -11.89 1.95 19.64
N GLY A 219 -10.98 1.02 19.89
CA GLY A 219 -10.29 0.88 21.17
C GLY A 219 -9.50 2.13 21.54
N MET A 220 -8.75 2.72 20.60
CA MET A 220 -7.99 3.96 20.79
C MET A 220 -8.91 5.14 21.14
N VAL A 221 -10.01 5.32 20.41
CA VAL A 221 -11.00 6.38 20.67
C VAL A 221 -11.64 6.21 22.05
N LYS A 222 -12.13 5.01 22.38
CA LYS A 222 -12.73 4.73 23.70
C LYS A 222 -11.73 4.92 24.84
N SER A 223 -10.49 4.48 24.64
CA SER A 223 -9.43 4.65 25.63
C SER A 223 -9.11 6.13 25.85
N LEU A 224 -9.03 6.94 24.79
CA LEU A 224 -8.85 8.39 24.93
C LEU A 224 -9.95 9.00 25.78
N ARG A 225 -11.22 8.74 25.45
CA ARG A 225 -12.37 9.31 26.17
C ARG A 225 -12.45 8.89 27.63
N ALA A 226 -12.00 7.69 27.96
CA ALA A 226 -11.93 7.23 29.35
C ALA A 226 -10.90 8.02 30.19
N HIS A 227 -9.91 8.67 29.57
CA HIS A 227 -8.81 9.34 30.26
C HIS A 227 -8.77 10.86 30.09
N ASP A 228 -9.31 11.38 28.99
CA ASP A 228 -9.40 12.80 28.68
C ASP A 228 -10.68 13.07 27.86
N ALA A 229 -11.70 13.64 28.51
CA ALA A 229 -13.02 13.84 27.94
C ALA A 229 -13.03 14.85 26.79
N ASP A 230 -12.11 15.83 26.81
CA ASP A 230 -12.18 16.99 25.92
C ASP A 230 -11.02 17.06 24.92
N LYS A 231 -10.01 16.17 25.02
CA LYS A 231 -8.88 16.17 24.09
C LYS A 231 -9.33 15.66 22.70
N PRO A 232 -9.26 16.45 21.63
CA PRO A 232 -9.63 15.97 20.30
C PRO A 232 -8.57 15.00 19.77
N PHE A 233 -8.96 14.19 18.79
CA PHE A 233 -8.05 13.25 18.13
C PHE A 233 -8.01 13.42 16.61
N PHE A 234 -6.88 13.02 16.05
CA PHE A 234 -6.72 12.70 14.64
C PHE A 234 -6.57 11.19 14.48
N LEU A 235 -7.45 10.56 13.71
CA LEU A 235 -7.41 9.14 13.37
C LEU A 235 -7.20 9.01 11.86
N TYR A 236 -6.06 8.43 11.48
CA TYR A 236 -5.77 7.99 10.13
C TYR A 236 -6.11 6.50 10.01
N LEU A 237 -7.28 6.18 9.45
CA LEU A 237 -7.76 4.82 9.21
C LEU A 237 -7.49 4.47 7.73
N ALA A 238 -6.37 3.80 7.49
CA ALA A 238 -5.89 3.51 6.13
C ALA A 238 -6.07 2.03 5.80
N HIS A 239 -7.16 1.68 5.12
CA HIS A 239 -7.43 0.29 4.76
C HIS A 239 -6.41 -0.24 3.75
N ASN A 240 -6.09 -1.54 3.86
CA ASN A 240 -5.48 -2.32 2.78
C ASN A 240 -6.55 -2.85 1.82
N ALA A 241 -7.77 -3.08 2.31
CA ALA A 241 -8.91 -3.25 1.42
C ALA A 241 -9.10 -1.95 0.61
N VAL A 242 -9.35 -1.99 -0.69
CA VAL A 242 -9.74 -3.16 -1.51
C VAL A 242 -8.63 -3.62 -2.47
N HIS A 243 -7.36 -3.39 -2.11
CA HIS A 243 -6.18 -3.79 -2.88
C HIS A 243 -6.04 -5.32 -2.98
N GLY A 244 -5.37 -5.78 -4.04
CA GLY A 244 -4.99 -7.20 -4.19
C GLY A 244 -3.99 -7.67 -3.12
N PRO A 245 -3.97 -8.96 -2.75
CA PRO A 245 -4.85 -10.04 -3.20
C PRO A 245 -6.28 -9.88 -2.69
N LEU A 246 -7.26 -10.07 -3.59
CA LEU A 246 -8.68 -9.89 -3.26
C LEU A 246 -9.17 -11.04 -2.38
N GLN A 247 -9.66 -10.71 -1.20
CA GLN A 247 -10.09 -11.68 -0.19
C GLN A 247 -11.29 -11.13 0.56
N ALA A 248 -12.33 -11.94 0.79
CA ALA A 248 -13.54 -11.53 1.47
C ALA A 248 -14.04 -12.61 2.42
N LYS A 249 -14.70 -12.19 3.50
CA LYS A 249 -15.36 -13.13 4.42
C LYS A 249 -16.46 -13.90 3.70
N PRO A 250 -16.68 -15.20 4.01
CA PRO A 250 -17.69 -16.01 3.34
C PRO A 250 -19.10 -15.40 3.40
N GLU A 251 -19.48 -14.83 4.54
CA GLU A 251 -20.80 -14.21 4.73
C GLU A 251 -21.01 -12.91 3.96
N ASP A 252 -19.94 -12.14 3.72
CA ASP A 252 -20.00 -10.92 2.90
C ASP A 252 -20.04 -11.33 1.42
N LEU A 253 -19.21 -12.30 1.00
CA LEU A 253 -19.20 -12.83 -0.36
C LEU A 253 -20.57 -13.36 -0.80
N GLU A 254 -21.27 -14.09 0.08
CA GLU A 254 -22.59 -14.65 -0.23
C GLU A 254 -23.63 -13.57 -0.57
N ARG A 255 -23.55 -12.37 0.03
CA ARG A 255 -24.47 -11.26 -0.24
C ARG A 255 -24.37 -10.72 -1.67
N HIS A 256 -23.24 -10.97 -2.34
CA HIS A 256 -22.97 -10.48 -3.68
C HIS A 256 -23.16 -11.54 -4.78
N ARG A 257 -23.49 -12.78 -4.42
CA ARG A 257 -23.64 -13.89 -5.36
C ARG A 257 -24.61 -13.56 -6.50
N GLY A 258 -24.15 -13.73 -7.75
CA GLY A 258 -24.91 -13.54 -8.99
C GLY A 258 -25.13 -12.07 -9.38
N ARG A 259 -24.64 -11.11 -8.58
CA ARG A 259 -24.87 -9.68 -8.84
C ARG A 259 -24.15 -9.17 -10.10
N TYR A 260 -23.09 -9.87 -10.49
CA TYR A 260 -22.15 -9.45 -11.53
C TYR A 260 -22.24 -10.28 -12.82
N ASP A 261 -23.27 -11.11 -12.96
CA ASP A 261 -23.48 -11.97 -14.14
C ASP A 261 -23.72 -11.16 -15.44
N GLY A 262 -24.25 -9.93 -15.31
CA GLY A 262 -24.45 -8.99 -16.42
C GLY A 262 -23.16 -8.30 -16.92
N GLY A 263 -22.04 -8.48 -16.22
CA GLY A 263 -20.73 -8.03 -16.68
C GLY A 263 -20.43 -6.54 -16.54
N TRP A 264 -19.20 -6.19 -16.92
CA TRP A 264 -18.69 -4.82 -16.80
C TRP A 264 -19.38 -3.83 -17.74
N ASP A 265 -19.82 -4.24 -18.93
CA ASP A 265 -20.44 -3.32 -19.90
C ASP A 265 -21.81 -2.80 -19.41
N GLU A 266 -22.69 -3.70 -18.94
CA GLU A 266 -23.97 -3.31 -18.33
C GLU A 266 -23.74 -2.51 -17.04
N LEU A 267 -22.76 -2.93 -16.22
CA LEU A 267 -22.46 -2.26 -14.97
C LEU A 267 -22.01 -0.81 -15.20
N ARG A 268 -21.09 -0.57 -16.14
CA ARG A 268 -20.62 0.77 -16.53
C ARG A 268 -21.77 1.66 -16.95
N ALA A 269 -22.66 1.18 -17.83
CA ALA A 269 -23.81 1.97 -18.27
C ALA A 269 -24.74 2.37 -17.10
N ARG A 270 -25.00 1.45 -16.18
CA ARG A 270 -25.85 1.71 -15.00
C ARG A 270 -25.20 2.68 -14.02
N ARG A 271 -23.90 2.53 -13.73
CA ARG A 271 -23.16 3.44 -12.85
C ARG A 271 -23.11 4.86 -13.44
N PHE A 272 -22.82 4.97 -14.73
CA PHE A 272 -22.79 6.27 -15.42
C PHE A 272 -24.14 6.99 -15.40
N ALA A 273 -25.24 6.28 -15.68
CA ALA A 273 -26.59 6.86 -15.60
C ALA A 273 -26.91 7.42 -14.21
N ARG A 274 -26.46 6.75 -13.14
CA ARG A 274 -26.62 7.24 -11.76
C ARG A 274 -25.75 8.46 -11.47
N GLN A 275 -24.52 8.50 -12.00
CA GLN A 275 -23.63 9.65 -11.83
C GLN A 275 -24.16 10.91 -12.53
N LEU A 276 -24.72 10.76 -13.73
CA LEU A 276 -25.41 11.86 -14.43
C LEU A 276 -26.61 12.35 -13.61
N ALA A 277 -27.44 11.44 -13.09
CA ALA A 277 -28.59 11.79 -12.25
C ALA A 277 -28.16 12.47 -10.92
N ALA A 278 -26.97 12.14 -10.41
CA ALA A 278 -26.40 12.73 -9.19
C ALA A 278 -25.73 14.10 -9.41
N GLY A 279 -25.60 14.56 -10.67
CA GLY A 279 -24.99 15.84 -11.01
C GLY A 279 -23.46 15.85 -10.93
N HIS A 280 -22.81 14.69 -11.09
CA HIS A 280 -21.34 14.59 -11.02
C HIS A 280 -20.63 15.13 -12.27
N PHE A 281 -21.36 15.28 -13.37
CA PHE A 281 -20.84 15.67 -14.67
C PHE A 281 -21.75 16.71 -15.35
N PRO A 282 -21.18 17.57 -16.22
CA PRO A 282 -21.96 18.47 -17.07
C PRO A 282 -22.98 17.72 -17.94
N PRO A 283 -24.12 18.36 -18.29
CA PRO A 283 -25.05 17.79 -19.27
C PRO A 283 -24.36 17.49 -20.60
N GLY A 284 -24.62 16.31 -21.15
CA GLY A 284 -24.03 15.87 -22.42
C GLY A 284 -22.68 15.17 -22.31
N THR A 285 -22.14 14.97 -21.09
CA THR A 285 -20.98 14.07 -20.92
C THR A 285 -21.30 12.68 -21.47
N GLU A 286 -20.33 12.11 -22.19
CA GLU A 286 -20.45 10.83 -22.88
C GLU A 286 -19.74 9.73 -22.09
N LEU A 287 -20.25 8.50 -22.15
CA LEU A 287 -19.55 7.34 -21.63
C LEU A 287 -18.51 6.91 -22.67
N PRO A 288 -17.20 6.89 -22.35
CA PRO A 288 -16.19 6.37 -23.27
C PRO A 288 -16.48 4.92 -23.64
N GLU A 289 -16.11 4.57 -24.87
CA GLU A 289 -16.03 3.17 -25.30
C GLU A 289 -15.12 2.36 -24.35
N ARG A 290 -15.08 1.04 -24.56
CA ARG A 290 -14.13 0.19 -23.85
C ARG A 290 -12.70 0.68 -24.12
N ASN A 291 -11.83 0.61 -23.12
CA ASN A 291 -10.41 0.91 -23.29
C ASN A 291 -9.87 0.08 -24.47
N GLY A 292 -9.26 0.74 -25.45
CA GLY A 292 -8.73 0.16 -26.68
C GLY A 292 -7.25 0.47 -26.90
N GLU A 293 -6.63 1.13 -25.93
CA GLU A 293 -5.23 1.52 -25.93
C GLU A 293 -4.33 0.28 -25.80
N ALA A 294 -3.19 0.30 -26.47
CA ALA A 294 -2.28 -0.83 -26.53
C ALA A 294 -1.86 -1.30 -25.12
N GLY A 295 -2.08 -2.57 -24.81
CA GLY A 295 -1.80 -3.17 -23.50
C GLY A 295 -2.90 -2.99 -22.45
N HIS A 296 -3.93 -2.18 -22.74
CA HIS A 296 -5.04 -1.87 -21.83
C HIS A 296 -6.42 -2.29 -22.38
N GLU A 297 -6.45 -3.06 -23.46
CA GLU A 297 -7.66 -3.38 -24.23
C GLU A 297 -8.70 -4.15 -23.41
N VAL A 298 -9.97 -3.76 -23.44
CA VAL A 298 -11.04 -4.51 -22.76
C VAL A 298 -11.95 -5.16 -23.80
N GLY A 299 -12.01 -6.49 -23.78
CA GLY A 299 -12.95 -7.27 -24.59
C GLY A 299 -14.41 -7.04 -24.17
N ALA A 300 -15.36 -7.33 -25.06
CA ALA A 300 -16.78 -7.26 -24.71
C ALA A 300 -17.13 -8.39 -23.76
N TRP A 301 -17.97 -8.13 -22.75
CA TRP A 301 -18.42 -9.17 -21.82
C TRP A 301 -19.18 -10.30 -22.53
N ASP A 302 -19.99 -9.96 -23.52
CA ASP A 302 -20.83 -10.92 -24.27
C ASP A 302 -20.02 -11.85 -25.18
N GLU A 303 -18.75 -11.54 -25.44
CA GLU A 303 -17.82 -12.38 -26.22
C GLU A 303 -17.10 -13.43 -25.38
N LEU A 304 -17.16 -13.34 -24.05
CA LEU A 304 -16.59 -14.32 -23.14
C LEU A 304 -17.31 -15.67 -23.23
N ASP A 305 -16.62 -16.76 -22.91
CA ASP A 305 -17.29 -18.04 -22.72
C ASP A 305 -17.99 -18.13 -21.34
N ALA A 306 -18.75 -19.20 -21.11
CA ALA A 306 -19.50 -19.38 -19.87
C ALA A 306 -18.60 -19.60 -18.64
N VAL A 307 -17.40 -20.17 -18.82
CA VAL A 307 -16.44 -20.41 -17.73
C VAL A 307 -15.80 -19.08 -17.32
N GLN A 308 -15.35 -18.29 -18.30
CA GLN A 308 -14.80 -16.96 -18.12
C GLN A 308 -15.81 -16.04 -17.42
N ARG A 309 -17.07 -15.95 -17.90
CA ARG A 309 -18.10 -15.14 -17.25
C ARG A 309 -18.29 -15.49 -15.78
N LYS A 310 -18.39 -16.79 -15.46
CA LYS A 310 -18.57 -17.25 -14.07
C LYS A 310 -17.37 -16.90 -13.19
N LEU A 311 -16.15 -17.14 -13.67
CA LEU A 311 -14.93 -16.82 -12.93
C LEU A 311 -14.77 -15.30 -12.74
N TYR A 312 -15.00 -14.52 -13.79
CA TYR A 312 -14.81 -13.07 -13.75
C TYR A 312 -15.87 -12.41 -12.87
N ALA A 313 -17.12 -12.88 -12.91
CA ALA A 313 -18.15 -12.44 -11.98
C ALA A 313 -17.74 -12.74 -10.52
N ARG A 314 -17.23 -13.94 -10.23
CA ARG A 314 -16.75 -14.29 -8.89
C ARG A 314 -15.66 -13.33 -8.38
N TYR A 315 -14.71 -12.90 -9.21
CA TYR A 315 -13.72 -11.91 -8.75
C TYR A 315 -14.37 -10.58 -8.33
N MET A 316 -15.38 -10.12 -9.07
CA MET A 316 -16.09 -8.89 -8.74
C MET A 316 -17.00 -9.05 -7.51
N GLU A 317 -17.57 -10.24 -7.29
CA GLU A 317 -18.29 -10.57 -6.05
C GLU A 317 -17.37 -10.41 -4.83
N VAL A 318 -16.13 -10.92 -4.92
CA VAL A 318 -15.12 -10.77 -3.85
C VAL A 318 -14.76 -9.31 -3.64
N TYR A 319 -14.46 -8.57 -4.71
CA TYR A 319 -14.14 -7.14 -4.62
C TYR A 319 -15.28 -6.33 -3.97
N ALA A 320 -16.51 -6.55 -4.41
CA ALA A 320 -17.68 -5.86 -3.88
C ALA A 320 -17.94 -6.19 -2.40
N ALA A 321 -17.71 -7.44 -1.98
CA ALA A 321 -17.79 -7.83 -0.59
C ALA A 321 -16.71 -7.14 0.27
N MET A 322 -15.51 -6.89 -0.26
CA MET A 322 -14.50 -6.09 0.42
C MET A 322 -14.93 -4.62 0.59
N VAL A 323 -15.55 -4.02 -0.44
CA VAL A 323 -16.08 -2.64 -0.37
C VAL A 323 -17.24 -2.54 0.63
N ASP A 324 -18.20 -3.48 0.61
CA ASP A 324 -19.28 -3.58 1.62
C ASP A 324 -18.69 -3.68 3.04
N ASN A 325 -17.70 -4.54 3.25
CA ASN A 325 -17.05 -4.70 4.55
C ASN A 325 -16.35 -3.42 5.05
N VAL A 326 -15.75 -2.61 4.15
CA VAL A 326 -15.19 -1.30 4.53
C VAL A 326 -16.30 -0.35 5.03
N ASP A 327 -17.47 -0.32 4.38
CA ASP A 327 -18.60 0.51 4.84
C ASP A 327 -19.19 0.00 6.17
N GLN A 328 -19.30 -1.33 6.34
CA GLN A 328 -19.72 -1.93 7.62
C GLN A 328 -18.78 -1.49 8.77
N ASN A 329 -17.47 -1.49 8.53
CA ASN A 329 -16.47 -1.08 9.50
C ASN A 329 -16.47 0.43 9.77
N LEU A 330 -16.74 1.25 8.75
CA LEU A 330 -17.01 2.67 8.93
C LEU A 330 -18.25 2.91 9.80
N GLY A 331 -19.29 2.09 9.62
CA GLY A 331 -20.48 2.06 10.47
C GLY A 331 -20.13 1.84 11.94
N ARG A 332 -19.37 0.78 12.24
CA ARG A 332 -18.91 0.48 13.62
C ARG A 332 -18.19 1.66 14.27
N LEU A 333 -17.32 2.34 13.52
CA LEU A 333 -16.59 3.52 14.04
C LEU A 333 -17.54 4.71 14.26
N THR A 334 -18.35 5.05 13.26
CA THR A 334 -19.27 6.20 13.33
C THR A 334 -20.35 6.02 14.39
N ASP A 335 -20.84 4.79 14.60
CA ASP A 335 -21.76 4.45 15.70
C ASP A 335 -21.15 4.71 17.07
N VAL A 336 -19.85 4.42 17.25
CA VAL A 336 -19.16 4.73 18.51
C VAL A 336 -19.02 6.24 18.70
N LEU A 337 -18.72 6.99 17.64
CA LEU A 337 -18.66 8.46 17.71
C LEU A 337 -20.03 9.06 18.02
N ASP A 338 -21.11 8.50 17.47
CA ASP A 338 -22.48 8.92 17.76
C ASP A 338 -22.88 8.61 19.21
N GLN A 339 -22.55 7.41 19.72
CA GLN A 339 -22.78 7.04 21.13
C GLN A 339 -22.02 7.94 22.11
N LEU A 340 -20.88 8.49 21.70
CA LEU A 340 -20.10 9.46 22.48
C LEU A 340 -20.63 10.90 22.31
N GLY A 341 -21.55 11.15 21.39
CA GLY A 341 -22.09 12.48 21.06
C GLY A 341 -21.12 13.36 20.27
N GLU A 342 -20.18 12.76 19.54
CA GLU A 342 -19.06 13.46 18.89
C GLU A 342 -19.08 13.42 17.36
N LEU A 343 -19.93 12.59 16.76
CA LEU A 343 -19.99 12.45 15.31
C LEU A 343 -20.25 13.79 14.60
N ASP A 344 -21.15 14.61 15.13
CA ASP A 344 -21.47 15.92 14.55
C ASP A 344 -20.29 16.90 14.56
N ASN A 345 -19.41 16.82 15.58
CA ASN A 345 -18.18 17.62 15.67
C ASN A 345 -16.92 16.82 15.30
N THR A 346 -17.06 15.83 14.43
CA THR A 346 -15.94 15.11 13.83
C THR A 346 -15.92 15.40 12.34
N ILE A 347 -14.78 15.85 11.82
CA ILE A 347 -14.54 15.92 10.38
C ILE A 347 -14.21 14.50 9.91
N VAL A 348 -15.13 13.87 9.18
CA VAL A 348 -14.91 12.56 8.56
C VAL A 348 -14.63 12.77 7.08
N VAL A 349 -13.44 12.39 6.64
CA VAL A 349 -13.04 12.34 5.22
C VAL A 349 -12.97 10.88 4.80
N PHE A 350 -13.59 10.55 3.67
CA PHE A 350 -13.46 9.26 3.00
C PHE A 350 -12.99 9.48 1.57
N THR A 351 -11.89 8.83 1.19
CA THR A 351 -11.36 8.89 -0.17
C THR A 351 -10.53 7.65 -0.52
N SER A 352 -10.18 7.50 -1.80
CA SER A 352 -9.20 6.50 -2.26
C SER A 352 -7.82 7.12 -2.44
N ASP A 353 -6.76 6.32 -2.38
CA ASP A 353 -5.40 6.79 -2.65
C ASP A 353 -5.07 6.90 -4.14
N ASN A 354 -5.68 6.07 -4.99
CA ASN A 354 -5.63 6.13 -6.45
C ASN A 354 -6.89 5.54 -7.08
N GLY A 355 -6.99 5.65 -8.41
CA GLY A 355 -8.07 5.00 -9.16
C GLY A 355 -8.03 3.47 -9.06
N GLY A 356 -9.13 2.84 -9.46
CA GLY A 356 -9.25 1.39 -9.53
C GLY A 356 -8.18 0.79 -10.43
N THR A 357 -7.70 -0.40 -10.07
CA THR A 357 -6.51 -1.02 -10.68
C THR A 357 -6.85 -1.95 -11.84
N GLY A 358 -5.90 -2.14 -12.77
CA GLY A 358 -5.95 -3.12 -13.87
C GLY A 358 -4.92 -4.26 -13.73
N GLU A 359 -4.30 -4.41 -12.55
CA GLU A 359 -3.13 -5.29 -12.31
C GLU A 359 -3.36 -6.78 -12.59
N GLY A 360 -4.61 -7.26 -12.53
CA GLY A 360 -4.95 -8.63 -12.93
C GLY A 360 -4.83 -8.90 -14.44
N GLY A 361 -4.56 -7.88 -15.26
CA GLY A 361 -4.44 -8.03 -16.71
C GLY A 361 -5.77 -8.32 -17.40
N ALA A 362 -5.73 -8.84 -18.63
CA ALA A 362 -6.94 -9.06 -19.44
C ALA A 362 -7.93 -10.05 -18.82
N GLU A 363 -7.44 -11.02 -18.05
CA GLU A 363 -8.20 -12.21 -17.60
C GLU A 363 -8.28 -12.34 -16.07
N GLY A 364 -7.60 -11.47 -15.32
CA GLY A 364 -7.39 -11.66 -13.90
C GLY A 364 -6.30 -12.71 -13.63
N THR A 365 -6.17 -13.06 -12.35
CA THR A 365 -5.23 -14.11 -11.93
C THR A 365 -5.69 -14.75 -10.62
N ARG A 366 -5.36 -16.03 -10.46
CA ARG A 366 -5.54 -16.84 -9.24
C ARG A 366 -4.23 -16.95 -8.45
N SER A 367 -3.16 -16.43 -9.03
CA SER A 367 -1.80 -16.38 -8.51
C SER A 367 -1.29 -14.96 -8.69
N TYR A 368 -1.59 -14.08 -7.74
CA TYR A 368 -1.31 -12.65 -7.89
C TYR A 368 0.20 -12.35 -8.00
N PHE A 369 1.03 -12.97 -7.17
CA PHE A 369 2.48 -12.71 -7.16
C PHE A 369 3.22 -13.16 -8.43
N SER A 370 2.74 -14.19 -9.13
CA SER A 370 3.34 -14.60 -10.42
C SER A 370 3.15 -13.56 -11.53
N ARG A 371 2.25 -12.57 -11.35
CA ARG A 371 2.05 -11.44 -12.28
C ARG A 371 3.00 -10.27 -12.04
N PHE A 372 3.61 -10.15 -10.86
CA PHE A 372 4.61 -9.11 -10.55
C PHE A 372 6.00 -9.39 -11.12
N VAL A 373 6.15 -10.48 -11.88
CA VAL A 373 7.42 -10.86 -12.46
C VAL A 373 7.62 -10.14 -13.79
N HIS A 374 8.40 -9.06 -13.75
CA HIS A 374 8.71 -8.22 -14.90
C HIS A 374 10.15 -8.45 -15.38
N HIS A 375 10.47 -9.70 -15.76
CA HIS A 375 11.79 -10.06 -16.27
C HIS A 375 11.77 -10.18 -17.81
N PRO A 376 12.75 -9.61 -18.54
CA PRO A 376 12.74 -9.61 -20.02
C PRO A 376 12.89 -11.01 -20.64
N ASN A 377 13.48 -11.96 -19.91
CA ASN A 377 13.70 -13.33 -20.35
C ASN A 377 12.91 -14.33 -19.49
N LEU A 378 11.61 -14.14 -19.36
CA LEU A 378 10.74 -15.14 -18.73
C LEU A 378 10.76 -16.45 -19.53
N PRO A 379 10.86 -17.62 -18.87
CA PRO A 379 10.89 -18.90 -19.57
C PRO A 379 9.53 -19.25 -20.17
N ALA A 380 9.54 -20.05 -21.25
CA ALA A 380 8.32 -20.39 -22.00
C ALA A 380 7.29 -21.19 -21.18
N ASP A 381 7.73 -21.91 -20.14
CA ASP A 381 6.88 -22.67 -19.23
C ASP A 381 6.56 -21.92 -17.92
N TRP A 382 6.80 -20.60 -17.87
CA TRP A 382 6.31 -19.77 -16.78
C TRP A 382 4.78 -19.77 -16.78
N ASN A 383 4.16 -20.17 -15.67
CA ASN A 383 2.72 -20.11 -15.50
C ASN A 383 2.33 -18.86 -14.69
N PRO A 384 1.76 -17.80 -15.31
CA PRO A 384 1.39 -16.58 -14.62
C PRO A 384 0.06 -16.69 -13.85
N ASP A 385 -0.68 -17.80 -13.98
CA ASP A 385 -2.01 -17.99 -13.39
C ASP A 385 -2.29 -19.48 -13.10
N VAL A 386 -1.94 -19.93 -11.88
CA VAL A 386 -2.11 -21.33 -11.48
C VAL A 386 -3.59 -21.66 -11.32
N GLN A 387 -4.02 -22.79 -11.90
CA GLN A 387 -5.41 -23.21 -11.86
C GLN A 387 -5.88 -23.51 -10.43
N ARG A 388 -7.10 -23.07 -10.12
CA ARG A 388 -7.76 -23.19 -8.80
C ARG A 388 -9.25 -23.43 -8.95
N GLU A 389 -9.81 -24.16 -8.00
CA GLU A 389 -11.26 -24.28 -7.85
C GLU A 389 -11.88 -22.91 -7.58
N ILE A 390 -13.00 -22.63 -8.25
CA ILE A 390 -13.68 -21.33 -8.16
C ILE A 390 -14.16 -21.00 -6.75
N ASP A 391 -14.45 -22.02 -5.94
CA ASP A 391 -14.93 -21.84 -4.56
C ASP A 391 -13.82 -21.43 -3.59
N LEU A 392 -12.54 -21.56 -3.98
CA LEU A 392 -11.42 -21.04 -3.20
C LEU A 392 -11.15 -19.55 -3.46
N ILE A 393 -11.70 -18.99 -4.55
CA ILE A 393 -11.46 -17.61 -4.99
C ILE A 393 -12.03 -16.62 -3.98
N GLY A 394 -11.14 -15.78 -3.43
CA GLY A 394 -11.46 -14.80 -2.39
C GLY A 394 -11.40 -15.34 -0.97
N GLY A 395 -11.21 -16.65 -0.79
CA GLY A 395 -10.98 -17.25 0.52
C GLY A 395 -9.51 -17.15 0.97
N PRO A 396 -9.20 -17.69 2.17
CA PRO A 396 -7.83 -17.68 2.67
C PRO A 396 -6.89 -18.52 1.81
N GLN A 397 -7.35 -19.51 1.02
CA GLN A 397 -6.45 -20.41 0.27
C GLN A 397 -6.00 -19.89 -1.11
N SER A 398 -6.43 -18.68 -1.52
CA SER A 398 -6.08 -18.11 -2.82
C SER A 398 -5.63 -16.66 -2.72
N LEU A 399 -4.74 -16.26 -3.63
CA LEU A 399 -4.27 -14.89 -3.80
C LEU A 399 -4.63 -14.42 -5.20
N VAL A 400 -5.75 -13.73 -5.33
CA VAL A 400 -6.37 -13.48 -6.64
C VAL A 400 -6.45 -11.99 -6.97
N HIS A 401 -6.68 -11.69 -8.25
CA HIS A 401 -7.01 -10.36 -8.72
C HIS A 401 -8.01 -10.42 -9.89
N TYR A 402 -8.92 -9.45 -9.97
CA TYR A 402 -9.91 -9.37 -11.04
C TYR A 402 -9.29 -8.96 -12.40
N PRO A 403 -9.93 -9.28 -13.54
CA PRO A 403 -9.57 -8.76 -14.86
C PRO A 403 -9.78 -7.25 -15.02
N ARG A 404 -8.94 -6.59 -15.83
CA ARG A 404 -8.96 -5.13 -16.08
C ARG A 404 -10.30 -4.57 -16.55
N GLY A 405 -11.19 -5.39 -17.14
CA GLY A 405 -12.56 -4.99 -17.44
C GLY A 405 -13.35 -4.54 -16.20
N TRP A 406 -13.12 -5.17 -15.04
CA TRP A 406 -13.68 -4.72 -13.76
C TRP A 406 -13.01 -3.46 -13.24
N GLY A 407 -11.70 -3.28 -13.43
CA GLY A 407 -11.04 -1.99 -13.19
C GLY A 407 -11.67 -0.85 -13.98
N MET A 408 -12.13 -1.12 -15.21
CA MET A 408 -12.78 -0.12 -16.08
C MET A 408 -14.19 0.18 -15.60
N ALA A 409 -14.88 -0.82 -15.05
CA ALA A 409 -16.14 -0.62 -14.37
C ALA A 409 -15.98 0.19 -13.08
N SER A 410 -14.97 -0.10 -12.26
CA SER A 410 -14.59 0.64 -11.05
C SER A 410 -14.35 2.12 -11.33
N ASN A 411 -13.66 2.45 -12.43
CA ASN A 411 -13.32 3.82 -12.79
C ASN A 411 -14.39 4.56 -13.60
N THR A 412 -15.59 3.99 -13.79
CA THR A 412 -16.66 4.61 -14.58
C THR A 412 -16.88 6.09 -14.18
N PRO A 413 -16.89 7.02 -15.15
CA PRO A 413 -16.83 6.82 -16.60
C PRO A 413 -15.41 6.87 -17.20
N PHE A 414 -14.37 7.06 -16.39
CA PHE A 414 -13.05 7.43 -16.87
C PHE A 414 -12.29 6.29 -17.56
N ARG A 415 -11.38 6.68 -18.45
CA ARG A 415 -10.44 5.79 -19.14
C ARG A 415 -9.27 5.42 -18.23
N LEU A 416 -8.76 4.19 -18.43
CA LEU A 416 -7.56 3.64 -17.79
C LEU A 416 -7.66 3.52 -16.24
N TYR A 417 -6.52 3.32 -15.58
CA TYR A 417 -6.44 2.77 -14.22
C TYR A 417 -5.32 3.40 -13.39
N LYS A 418 -5.19 2.93 -12.15
CA LYS A 418 -3.95 3.01 -11.36
C LYS A 418 -2.70 2.85 -12.24
N GLY A 419 -1.71 3.70 -11.99
CA GLY A 419 -0.45 3.79 -12.75
C GLY A 419 -0.49 4.74 -13.95
N GLN A 420 -1.68 5.14 -14.44
CA GLN A 420 -1.82 6.10 -15.54
C GLN A 420 -2.27 7.49 -15.05
N THR A 421 -1.86 8.55 -15.75
CA THR A 421 -2.22 9.94 -15.42
C THR A 421 -3.56 10.39 -16.01
N TYR A 422 -4.25 9.53 -16.77
CA TYR A 422 -5.65 9.71 -17.18
C TYR A 422 -6.59 9.68 -15.97
N ALA A 423 -7.80 10.23 -16.12
CA ALA A 423 -8.76 10.40 -15.04
C ALA A 423 -9.08 9.09 -14.29
N GLY A 424 -9.04 7.93 -14.95
CA GLY A 424 -9.27 6.64 -14.29
C GLY A 424 -8.16 6.22 -13.33
N GLY A 425 -6.96 6.80 -13.42
CA GLY A 425 -5.87 6.59 -12.46
C GLY A 425 -5.81 7.63 -11.35
N VAL A 426 -6.27 8.85 -11.61
CA VAL A 426 -6.09 9.99 -10.68
C VAL A 426 -7.37 10.55 -10.06
N ARG A 427 -8.55 10.34 -10.65
CA ARG A 427 -9.82 10.87 -10.13
C ARG A 427 -10.52 9.82 -9.29
N VAL A 428 -10.71 10.13 -8.01
CA VAL A 428 -11.15 9.16 -6.98
C VAL A 428 -12.37 9.68 -6.23
N PRO A 429 -13.17 8.81 -5.58
CA PRO A 429 -14.34 9.28 -4.86
C PRO A 429 -13.90 10.04 -3.61
N PHE A 430 -14.60 11.12 -3.28
CA PHE A 430 -14.31 11.92 -2.09
C PHE A 430 -15.61 12.34 -1.39
N VAL A 431 -15.69 12.07 -0.08
CA VAL A 431 -16.77 12.50 0.81
C VAL A 431 -16.17 13.17 2.04
N LEU A 432 -16.67 14.34 2.41
CA LEU A 432 -16.35 15.01 3.68
C LEU A 432 -17.65 15.33 4.43
N SER A 433 -17.75 14.90 5.69
CA SER A 433 -18.87 15.21 6.56
C SER A 433 -18.37 15.90 7.83
N TRP A 434 -18.94 17.06 8.17
CA TRP A 434 -18.74 17.73 9.45
C TRP A 434 -19.97 18.59 9.79
N PRO A 435 -21.07 17.96 10.27
CA PRO A 435 -22.36 18.64 10.43
C PRO A 435 -22.31 19.91 11.29
N ALA A 436 -21.48 19.94 12.35
CA ALA A 436 -21.38 21.09 13.24
C ALA A 436 -20.67 22.31 12.61
N GLY A 437 -19.69 22.09 11.74
CA GLY A 437 -18.88 23.16 11.15
C GLY A 437 -19.16 23.46 9.68
N LEU A 438 -19.76 22.52 8.95
CA LEU A 438 -20.15 22.64 7.54
C LEU A 438 -21.60 22.14 7.34
N PRO A 439 -22.60 22.76 7.97
CA PRO A 439 -23.99 22.37 7.79
C PRO A 439 -24.43 22.64 6.34
N ARG A 440 -25.12 21.66 5.73
CA ARG A 440 -25.70 21.82 4.40
C ARG A 440 -26.85 22.83 4.41
N ALA A 441 -26.81 23.78 3.47
CA ALA A 441 -27.94 24.67 3.23
C ALA A 441 -29.13 23.90 2.62
N ALA A 442 -30.35 24.40 2.84
CA ALA A 442 -31.54 23.85 2.21
C ALA A 442 -31.42 23.98 0.68
N GLY A 443 -31.58 22.86 -0.04
CA GLY A 443 -31.43 22.82 -1.50
C GLY A 443 -29.99 22.61 -2.00
N ASP A 444 -28.98 22.65 -1.13
CA ASP A 444 -27.62 22.25 -1.51
C ASP A 444 -27.56 20.72 -1.66
N ALA A 445 -27.27 20.23 -2.86
CA ALA A 445 -27.11 18.81 -3.17
C ALA A 445 -25.80 18.22 -2.60
N GLY A 446 -24.92 19.07 -2.05
CA GLY A 446 -23.64 18.69 -1.49
C GLY A 446 -22.66 18.18 -2.54
N VAL A 447 -22.77 18.59 -3.80
CA VAL A 447 -21.84 18.22 -4.88
C VAL A 447 -21.00 19.44 -5.24
N ARG A 448 -19.70 19.24 -5.45
CA ARG A 448 -18.73 20.27 -5.89
C ARG A 448 -17.96 19.75 -7.10
N GLY A 449 -17.93 20.54 -8.17
CA GLY A 449 -17.28 20.20 -9.45
C GLY A 449 -15.91 20.83 -9.65
N GLN A 450 -15.46 21.67 -8.70
CA GLN A 450 -14.17 22.35 -8.73
C GLN A 450 -13.03 21.33 -8.68
N TYR A 451 -11.98 21.55 -9.48
CA TYR A 451 -10.77 20.75 -9.42
C TYR A 451 -10.12 20.91 -8.04
N GLN A 452 -9.85 19.80 -7.36
CA GLN A 452 -9.10 19.78 -6.10
C GLN A 452 -8.11 18.63 -6.12
N TYR A 453 -7.00 18.78 -5.42
CA TYR A 453 -5.92 17.82 -5.41
C TYR A 453 -5.60 17.31 -4.01
N VAL A 454 -4.98 16.13 -3.92
CA VAL A 454 -4.68 15.47 -2.65
C VAL A 454 -3.79 16.31 -1.72
N THR A 455 -2.92 17.16 -2.28
CA THR A 455 -2.07 18.07 -1.49
C THR A 455 -2.88 19.13 -0.74
N ASP A 456 -4.09 19.43 -1.20
CA ASP A 456 -4.96 20.45 -0.61
C ASP A 456 -5.62 19.99 0.70
N LEU A 457 -5.64 18.68 0.96
CA LEU A 457 -6.33 18.14 2.12
C LEU A 457 -5.68 18.58 3.44
N LEU A 458 -4.35 18.56 3.53
CA LEU A 458 -3.63 19.00 4.74
C LEU A 458 -3.96 20.45 5.11
N PRO A 459 -3.74 21.47 4.24
CA PRO A 459 -4.06 22.85 4.60
C PRO A 459 -5.54 23.05 4.89
N THR A 460 -6.43 22.34 4.20
CA THR A 460 -7.87 22.40 4.47
C THR A 460 -8.22 21.89 5.87
N LEU A 461 -7.71 20.71 6.27
CA LEU A 461 -7.98 20.14 7.58
C LEU A 461 -7.40 21.00 8.71
N LEU A 462 -6.21 21.58 8.52
CA LEU A 462 -5.64 22.54 9.47
C LEU A 462 -6.50 23.80 9.61
N GLU A 463 -6.99 24.37 8.50
CA GLU A 463 -7.89 25.53 8.53
C GLU A 463 -9.19 25.21 9.28
N LEU A 464 -9.87 24.10 8.95
CA LEU A 464 -11.12 23.70 9.59
C LEU A 464 -10.93 23.42 11.09
N ALA A 465 -9.82 22.78 11.46
CA ALA A 465 -9.43 22.53 12.84
C ALA A 465 -9.03 23.83 13.60
N GLY A 466 -8.68 24.89 12.88
CA GLY A 466 -8.15 26.12 13.46
C GLY A 466 -6.71 25.95 13.99
N VAL A 467 -5.93 25.09 13.36
CA VAL A 467 -4.53 24.81 13.70
C VAL A 467 -3.61 25.49 12.71
N GLN A 468 -2.58 26.18 13.21
CA GLN A 468 -1.59 26.84 12.37
C GLN A 468 -0.47 25.86 12.02
N ARG A 469 -0.06 25.84 10.75
CA ARG A 469 1.13 25.11 10.32
C ARG A 469 2.39 25.81 10.87
N PRO A 470 3.36 25.09 11.46
CA PRO A 470 4.58 25.71 11.94
C PRO A 470 5.38 26.34 10.79
N SER A 471 6.11 27.43 11.06
CA SER A 471 7.04 28.04 10.09
C SER A 471 8.44 27.42 10.14
N GLU A 472 8.79 26.74 11.23
CA GLU A 472 10.06 26.06 11.43
C GLU A 472 9.88 24.78 12.24
N ARG A 473 10.79 23.82 12.06
CA ARG A 473 10.85 22.58 12.83
C ARG A 473 12.29 22.18 13.08
N GLY A 474 12.63 21.87 14.32
CA GLY A 474 14.02 21.56 14.70
C GLY A 474 15.00 22.72 14.44
N GLY A 475 14.51 23.96 14.41
CA GLY A 475 15.31 25.15 14.06
C GLY A 475 15.57 25.34 12.56
N VAL A 476 14.91 24.56 11.70
CA VAL A 476 15.01 24.67 10.23
C VAL A 476 13.66 25.15 9.67
N PRO A 477 13.62 26.12 8.74
CA PRO A 477 12.37 26.50 8.07
C PRO A 477 11.70 25.30 7.42
N VAL A 478 10.38 25.18 7.57
CA VAL A 478 9.65 24.10 6.89
C VAL A 478 9.47 24.43 5.41
N GLN A 479 9.34 23.40 4.57
CA GLN A 479 9.08 23.63 3.15
C GLN A 479 7.71 24.27 2.90
N GLU A 480 7.63 25.10 1.85
CA GLU A 480 6.36 25.67 1.38
C GLU A 480 5.42 24.58 0.87
N LEU A 481 4.12 24.72 1.17
CA LEU A 481 3.07 23.82 0.70
C LEU A 481 2.88 23.95 -0.81
N ASP A 482 2.60 22.83 -1.47
CA ASP A 482 2.09 22.83 -2.84
C ASP A 482 0.56 22.90 -2.88
N GLY A 483 -0.10 22.39 -1.83
CA GLY A 483 -1.55 22.43 -1.70
C GLY A 483 -2.08 23.76 -1.16
N VAL A 484 -3.34 24.05 -1.47
CA VAL A 484 -4.09 25.24 -1.07
C VAL A 484 -5.39 24.81 -0.42
N SER A 485 -5.76 25.39 0.73
CA SER A 485 -7.03 25.06 1.40
C SER A 485 -8.23 25.28 0.48
N PHE A 486 -9.10 24.27 0.36
CA PHE A 486 -10.37 24.33 -0.36
C PHE A 486 -11.59 24.54 0.55
N ALA A 487 -11.38 25.05 1.77
CA ALA A 487 -12.48 25.29 2.70
C ALA A 487 -13.56 26.24 2.13
N SER A 488 -13.20 27.16 1.23
CA SER A 488 -14.15 28.00 0.49
C SER A 488 -15.08 27.16 -0.40
N VAL A 489 -14.55 26.19 -1.13
CA VAL A 489 -15.33 25.26 -1.98
C VAL A 489 -16.26 24.38 -1.17
N LEU A 490 -15.88 24.01 0.05
CA LEU A 490 -16.79 23.27 0.94
C LEU A 490 -17.99 24.13 1.36
N ARG A 491 -17.73 25.39 1.73
CA ARG A 491 -18.74 26.34 2.23
C ARG A 491 -19.67 26.86 1.13
N GLU A 492 -19.14 27.08 -0.08
CA GLU A 492 -19.85 27.76 -1.16
C GLU A 492 -19.78 26.93 -2.44
N ALA A 493 -20.94 26.47 -2.93
CA ALA A 493 -21.03 25.59 -4.10
C ALA A 493 -20.47 26.19 -5.39
N ASP A 494 -20.56 27.52 -5.53
CA ASP A 494 -20.14 28.27 -6.72
C ASP A 494 -18.75 28.92 -6.56
N ALA A 495 -18.03 28.64 -5.46
CA ALA A 495 -16.66 29.15 -5.30
C ALA A 495 -15.75 28.65 -6.45
N PRO A 496 -14.78 29.45 -6.90
CA PRO A 496 -13.80 28.98 -7.87
C PRO A 496 -12.93 27.87 -7.28
N SER A 497 -12.30 27.07 -8.16
CA SER A 497 -11.23 26.18 -7.73
C SER A 497 -10.13 26.97 -6.99
N THR A 498 -9.63 26.40 -5.91
CA THR A 498 -8.46 26.90 -5.18
C THR A 498 -7.14 26.33 -5.74
N HIS A 499 -7.23 25.38 -6.67
CA HIS A 499 -6.12 24.67 -7.26
C HIS A 499 -6.17 24.83 -8.79
N PRO A 500 -5.58 25.90 -9.36
CA PRO A 500 -5.75 26.25 -10.77
C PRO A 500 -4.88 25.43 -11.71
N GLU A 501 -3.75 24.89 -11.25
CA GLU A 501 -2.82 24.09 -12.05
C GLU A 501 -2.18 22.97 -11.24
N GLN A 502 -1.87 21.84 -11.89
CA GLN A 502 -1.19 20.70 -11.26
C GLN A 502 -0.47 19.86 -12.31
N TYR A 503 0.77 19.47 -12.01
CA TYR A 503 1.51 18.48 -12.82
C TYR A 503 1.31 17.07 -12.25
N CYS A 504 1.44 16.04 -13.06
CA CYS A 504 1.54 14.65 -12.59
C CYS A 504 2.55 13.89 -13.45
N GLU A 505 3.22 12.94 -12.82
CA GLU A 505 4.09 11.98 -13.48
C GLU A 505 4.00 10.64 -12.75
N MET A 506 3.93 9.55 -13.52
CA MET A 506 4.06 8.21 -13.00
C MET A 506 4.62 7.25 -14.05
N THR A 507 5.80 6.69 -13.80
CA THR A 507 6.46 5.70 -14.67
C THR A 507 6.55 6.15 -16.13
N GLY A 508 6.78 7.45 -16.35
CA GLY A 508 6.85 8.06 -17.67
C GLY A 508 5.52 8.55 -18.23
N ASN A 509 4.37 8.18 -17.65
CA ASN A 509 3.09 8.82 -17.97
C ASN A 509 3.07 10.22 -17.36
N ARG A 510 2.82 11.24 -18.18
CA ARG A 510 2.91 12.66 -17.82
C ARG A 510 1.55 13.32 -17.99
N SER A 511 1.19 14.26 -17.13
CA SER A 511 0.03 15.14 -17.36
C SER A 511 0.19 16.52 -16.74
N TYR A 512 -0.51 17.51 -17.29
CA TYR A 512 -0.56 18.86 -16.74
C TYR A 512 -1.97 19.43 -16.86
N TYR A 513 -2.55 19.80 -15.72
CA TYR A 513 -3.83 20.49 -15.64
C TYR A 513 -3.59 21.99 -15.46
N ARG A 514 -4.36 22.83 -16.18
CA ARG A 514 -4.46 24.28 -15.96
C ARG A 514 -5.83 24.81 -16.37
N ASP A 515 -6.58 25.37 -15.43
CA ASP A 515 -7.84 26.10 -15.67
C ASP A 515 -8.86 25.38 -16.58
N GLY A 516 -9.02 24.07 -16.36
CA GLY A 516 -9.95 23.23 -17.12
C GLY A 516 -9.33 22.51 -18.32
N TRP A 517 -8.15 22.89 -18.77
CA TRP A 517 -7.40 22.15 -19.78
C TRP A 517 -6.52 21.09 -19.13
N LYS A 518 -6.43 19.92 -19.75
CA LYS A 518 -5.51 18.87 -19.33
C LYS A 518 -4.72 18.32 -20.51
N LEU A 519 -3.41 18.37 -20.38
CA LEU A 519 -2.45 17.70 -21.24
C LEU A 519 -2.10 16.34 -20.64
N VAL A 520 -2.03 15.27 -21.43
CA VAL A 520 -1.74 13.92 -20.91
C VAL A 520 -1.04 13.05 -21.97
N THR A 521 -0.17 12.14 -21.52
CA THR A 521 0.45 11.10 -22.35
C THR A 521 0.05 9.72 -21.86
N LEU A 522 0.03 8.75 -22.78
CA LEU A 522 0.06 7.32 -22.45
C LEU A 522 1.40 6.77 -22.92
N HIS A 523 2.42 6.92 -22.09
CA HIS A 523 3.79 6.59 -22.47
C HIS A 523 3.99 5.07 -22.48
N ARG A 524 4.60 4.56 -23.55
CA ARG A 524 4.95 3.14 -23.64
C ARG A 524 6.29 2.91 -22.96
N PRO A 525 6.37 2.06 -21.92
CA PRO A 525 7.62 1.79 -21.22
C PRO A 525 8.77 1.43 -22.17
N GLY A 526 9.90 2.12 -22.00
CA GLY A 526 11.11 1.92 -22.80
C GLY A 526 11.12 2.57 -24.19
N ALA A 527 10.04 3.24 -24.60
CA ALA A 527 10.08 4.11 -25.76
C ALA A 527 10.80 5.44 -25.43
N PRO A 528 11.39 6.13 -26.41
CA PRO A 528 11.85 7.51 -26.21
C PRO A 528 10.69 8.43 -25.85
N TYR A 529 10.94 9.41 -24.98
CA TYR A 529 9.99 10.48 -24.70
C TYR A 529 9.88 11.40 -25.93
N ASP A 530 8.66 11.58 -26.43
CA ASP A 530 8.34 12.43 -27.59
C ASP A 530 7.26 13.45 -27.20
N ASP A 531 7.36 14.66 -27.74
CA ASP A 531 6.33 15.70 -27.63
C ASP A 531 5.09 15.37 -28.48
N GLY A 532 5.20 14.45 -29.44
CA GLY A 532 4.08 13.92 -30.20
C GLY A 532 3.13 13.01 -29.41
N GLU A 533 3.47 12.62 -28.17
CA GLU A 533 2.63 11.78 -27.31
C GLU A 533 1.47 12.56 -26.66
N TRP A 534 1.52 13.89 -26.66
CA TRP A 534 0.57 14.72 -25.93
C TRP A 534 -0.83 14.72 -26.57
N ALA A 535 -1.81 14.27 -25.79
CA ALA A 535 -3.22 14.54 -26.02
C ALA A 535 -3.68 15.73 -25.15
N LEU A 536 -4.64 16.50 -25.64
CA LEU A 536 -5.17 17.69 -24.96
C LEU A 536 -6.70 17.58 -24.83
N TYR A 537 -7.22 17.77 -23.62
CA TYR A 537 -8.65 17.69 -23.32
C TYR A 537 -9.14 18.96 -22.61
N ASP A 538 -10.37 19.39 -22.93
CA ASP A 538 -11.10 20.42 -22.18
C ASP A 538 -12.05 19.75 -21.17
N LEU A 539 -11.61 19.62 -19.93
CA LEU A 539 -12.34 18.92 -18.87
C LEU A 539 -13.66 19.59 -18.47
N ARG A 540 -13.89 20.85 -18.88
CA ARG A 540 -15.14 21.56 -18.60
C ARG A 540 -16.30 21.01 -19.43
N THR A 541 -16.00 20.46 -20.60
CA THR A 541 -16.99 19.90 -21.54
C THR A 541 -16.79 18.41 -21.79
N ASP A 542 -15.55 17.93 -21.66
CA ASP A 542 -15.17 16.52 -21.79
C ASP A 542 -14.37 16.07 -20.55
N PRO A 543 -15.03 15.87 -19.40
CA PRO A 543 -14.38 15.36 -18.18
C PRO A 543 -13.93 13.90 -18.29
N THR A 544 -14.24 13.23 -19.40
CA THR A 544 -13.99 11.82 -19.70
C THR A 544 -12.82 11.57 -20.63
N GLU A 545 -12.21 12.64 -21.15
CA GLU A 545 -10.99 12.62 -21.96
C GLU A 545 -11.12 11.76 -23.22
N ILE A 546 -12.14 12.01 -24.06
CA ILE A 546 -12.39 11.25 -25.30
C ILE A 546 -12.20 12.06 -26.59
N HIS A 547 -12.26 13.38 -26.53
CA HIS A 547 -12.11 14.26 -27.67
C HIS A 547 -10.76 14.98 -27.62
N ASP A 548 -9.73 14.38 -28.23
CA ASP A 548 -8.40 15.00 -28.30
C ASP A 548 -8.43 16.27 -29.16
N ARG A 549 -8.02 17.39 -28.56
CA ARG A 549 -7.96 18.74 -29.13
C ARG A 549 -6.53 19.17 -29.48
N SER A 550 -5.54 18.27 -29.34
CA SER A 550 -4.12 18.57 -29.56
C SER A 550 -3.85 19.19 -30.94
N ALA A 551 -4.41 18.61 -31.99
CA ALA A 551 -4.27 19.08 -33.37
C ALA A 551 -4.97 20.44 -33.63
N GLU A 552 -6.04 20.73 -32.88
CA GLU A 552 -6.79 21.99 -32.98
C GLU A 552 -6.10 23.13 -32.20
N HIS A 553 -5.33 22.81 -31.15
CA HIS A 553 -4.67 23.79 -30.27
C HIS A 553 -3.16 23.53 -30.06
N PRO A 554 -2.34 23.47 -31.13
CA PRO A 554 -0.93 23.09 -31.01
C PRO A 554 -0.08 24.08 -30.21
N GLN A 555 -0.43 25.38 -30.19
CA GLN A 555 0.27 26.36 -29.35
C GLN A 555 -0.01 26.12 -27.86
N LEU A 556 -1.24 25.74 -27.50
CA LEU A 556 -1.60 25.43 -26.11
C LEU A 556 -0.92 24.14 -25.66
N VAL A 557 -0.84 23.12 -26.52
CA VAL A 557 -0.05 21.90 -26.25
C VAL A 557 1.39 22.27 -25.89
N LYS A 558 2.04 23.09 -26.72
CA LYS A 558 3.43 23.52 -26.47
C LYS A 558 3.56 24.31 -25.16
N GLU A 559 2.61 25.20 -24.87
CA GLU A 559 2.60 25.98 -23.63
C GLU A 559 2.48 25.08 -22.40
N LEU A 560 1.51 24.15 -22.39
CA LEU A 560 1.28 23.26 -21.25
C LEU A 560 2.38 22.21 -21.11
N ALA A 561 2.99 21.75 -22.22
CA ALA A 561 4.15 20.86 -22.18
C ALA A 561 5.36 21.57 -21.55
N GLN A 562 5.62 22.83 -21.90
CA GLN A 562 6.68 23.61 -21.25
C GLN A 562 6.36 23.87 -19.77
N ALA A 563 5.10 24.17 -19.43
CA ALA A 563 4.70 24.35 -18.04
C ALA A 563 4.83 23.05 -17.22
N TRP A 564 4.58 21.90 -17.84
CA TRP A 564 4.85 20.59 -17.24
C TRP A 564 6.34 20.40 -16.97
N GLU A 565 7.21 20.67 -17.95
CA GLU A 565 8.66 20.55 -17.83
C GLU A 565 9.20 21.47 -16.71
N ASP A 566 8.76 22.73 -16.68
CA ASP A 566 9.15 23.69 -15.65
C ASP A 566 8.71 23.23 -14.25
N ALA A 567 7.48 22.71 -14.13
CA ALA A 567 6.99 22.12 -12.89
C ALA A 567 7.77 20.84 -12.52
N ALA A 568 8.14 20.01 -13.50
CA ALA A 568 8.90 18.78 -13.29
C ALA A 568 10.28 19.06 -12.69
N TRP A 569 11.01 20.05 -13.23
CA TRP A 569 12.29 20.50 -12.66
C TRP A 569 12.13 21.11 -11.27
N ARG A 570 11.12 21.97 -11.07
CA ARG A 570 10.85 22.59 -9.75
C ARG A 570 10.57 21.57 -8.66
N ASN A 571 9.93 20.45 -9.01
CA ASN A 571 9.47 19.46 -8.05
C ASN A 571 10.36 18.19 -7.97
N GLY A 572 11.47 18.13 -8.71
CA GLY A 572 12.39 16.99 -8.65
C GLY A 572 11.85 15.70 -9.28
N VAL A 573 11.07 15.83 -10.37
CA VAL A 573 10.51 14.68 -11.10
C VAL A 573 11.59 13.82 -11.74
N PHE A 574 12.66 14.44 -12.25
CA PHE A 574 13.71 13.74 -12.97
C PHE A 574 14.64 12.93 -12.04
N PRO A 575 15.15 11.77 -12.49
CA PRO A 575 15.00 11.21 -13.84
C PRO A 575 13.65 10.50 -14.07
N LEU A 576 13.19 10.52 -15.32
CA LEU A 576 12.03 9.72 -15.76
C LEU A 576 12.41 8.24 -15.95
N ALA A 577 11.43 7.36 -15.82
CA ALA A 577 11.61 5.93 -16.04
C ALA A 577 12.00 5.61 -17.49
N ASP A 578 12.95 4.70 -17.72
CA ASP A 578 13.33 4.25 -19.05
C ASP A 578 13.63 2.74 -19.06
N ALA A 579 14.13 2.23 -20.19
CA ALA A 579 14.52 0.83 -20.33
C ALA A 579 15.86 0.48 -19.65
N SER A 580 16.51 1.40 -18.92
CA SER A 580 17.80 1.16 -18.28
C SER A 580 17.72 0.21 -17.06
N GLY A 581 16.51 -0.05 -16.57
CA GLY A 581 16.28 -0.85 -15.36
C GLY A 581 16.63 -0.10 -14.07
N GLY A 582 16.61 1.24 -14.09
CA GLY A 582 16.94 2.09 -12.94
C GLY A 582 16.20 1.72 -11.64
N PHE A 583 14.92 1.32 -11.72
CA PHE A 583 14.11 0.92 -10.55
C PHE A 583 14.62 -0.30 -9.78
N VAL A 584 15.47 -1.12 -10.39
CA VAL A 584 16.04 -2.31 -9.76
C VAL A 584 17.23 -1.96 -8.88
N LEU A 585 17.84 -0.77 -9.06
CA LEU A 585 18.94 -0.32 -8.23
C LEU A 585 18.54 -0.23 -6.76
N ARG A 586 19.52 -0.52 -5.90
CA ARG A 586 19.41 -0.44 -4.45
C ARG A 586 20.64 0.22 -3.85
N ASN A 587 20.48 0.70 -2.62
CA ASN A 587 21.59 1.23 -1.84
C ASN A 587 22.67 0.12 -1.65
N PRO A 588 23.93 0.36 -2.04
CA PRO A 588 25.01 -0.63 -1.91
C PRO A 588 25.24 -1.15 -0.49
N GLN A 589 24.84 -0.41 0.55
CA GLN A 589 24.93 -0.86 1.94
C GLN A 589 24.02 -2.07 2.23
N GLU A 590 22.96 -2.25 1.44
CA GLU A 590 22.06 -3.40 1.52
C GLU A 590 22.74 -4.73 1.14
N GLU A 591 23.96 -4.72 0.61
CA GLU A 591 24.73 -5.95 0.40
C GLU A 591 25.04 -6.67 1.73
N ALA A 592 25.07 -5.95 2.86
CA ALA A 592 25.11 -6.56 4.18
C ALA A 592 23.88 -7.45 4.47
N LEU A 593 22.76 -7.21 3.77
CA LEU A 593 21.54 -8.02 3.82
C LEU A 593 21.68 -9.38 3.14
N ARG A 594 22.74 -9.59 2.33
CA ARG A 594 23.04 -10.87 1.68
C ARG A 594 24.04 -11.74 2.46
N ARG A 595 24.50 -11.30 3.64
CA ARG A 595 25.44 -12.10 4.45
C ARG A 595 24.75 -13.33 5.04
N PRO A 596 25.49 -14.40 5.36
CA PRO A 596 24.94 -15.51 6.13
C PRO A 596 24.26 -15.05 7.42
N VAL A 597 23.22 -15.76 7.83
CA VAL A 597 22.52 -15.52 9.09
C VAL A 597 22.18 -16.85 9.77
N THR A 598 22.44 -16.92 11.07
CA THR A 598 22.02 -18.04 11.92
C THR A 598 20.85 -17.58 12.79
N LEU A 599 19.71 -18.24 12.64
CA LEU A 599 18.50 -18.04 13.42
C LEU A 599 18.41 -19.16 14.46
N LEU A 600 18.32 -18.81 15.73
CA LEU A 600 18.21 -19.80 16.80
C LEU A 600 16.76 -20.28 16.92
N ALA A 601 16.55 -21.46 17.49
CA ALA A 601 15.20 -21.88 17.87
C ALA A 601 14.53 -20.82 18.75
N GLY A 602 13.28 -20.48 18.44
CA GLY A 602 12.54 -19.43 19.15
C GLY A 602 12.89 -18.00 18.74
N THR A 603 13.75 -17.79 17.74
CA THR A 603 13.87 -16.47 17.10
C THR A 603 12.53 -16.10 16.44
N PRO A 604 12.04 -14.85 16.63
CA PRO A 604 10.89 -14.33 15.87
C PRO A 604 11.13 -14.43 14.37
N GLU A 605 10.06 -14.38 13.57
CA GLU A 605 10.19 -14.43 12.12
C GLU A 605 11.18 -13.38 11.59
N LEU A 606 12.10 -13.81 10.72
CA LEU A 606 12.97 -12.91 9.98
C LEU A 606 12.14 -12.27 8.88
N GLU A 607 12.03 -10.94 8.88
CA GLU A 607 11.13 -10.23 7.97
C GLU A 607 11.42 -10.48 6.47
N ARG A 608 10.42 -10.19 5.64
CA ARG A 608 10.37 -10.55 4.21
C ARG A 608 11.56 -10.03 3.41
N TYR A 609 11.89 -8.75 3.50
CA TYR A 609 12.92 -8.13 2.67
C TYR A 609 14.28 -8.77 2.94
N ARG A 610 14.72 -8.85 4.20
CA ARG A 610 15.96 -9.55 4.56
C ARG A 610 15.93 -11.01 4.13
N SER A 611 14.81 -11.71 4.30
CA SER A 611 14.66 -13.10 3.86
C SER A 611 14.84 -13.27 2.35
N SER A 612 14.28 -12.35 1.56
CA SER A 612 14.41 -12.35 0.09
C SER A 612 15.86 -12.14 -0.37
N ARG A 613 16.64 -11.29 0.32
CA ARG A 613 18.05 -11.02 -0.03
C ARG A 613 18.94 -12.25 0.15
N LEU A 614 18.51 -13.24 0.93
CA LEU A 614 19.23 -14.50 1.13
C LEU A 614 19.05 -15.48 -0.03
N VAL A 615 17.92 -15.42 -0.75
CA VAL A 615 17.51 -16.48 -1.69
C VAL A 615 17.23 -16.01 -3.12
N ALA A 616 16.79 -14.77 -3.34
CA ALA A 616 16.34 -14.32 -4.66
C ALA A 616 17.46 -14.30 -5.69
N PHE A 617 17.19 -14.85 -6.89
CA PHE A 617 18.10 -14.88 -8.04
C PHE A 617 19.47 -15.51 -7.78
N ARG A 618 19.54 -16.52 -6.89
CA ARG A 618 20.81 -17.14 -6.49
C ARG A 618 20.62 -18.56 -5.97
N SER A 619 21.72 -19.29 -5.86
CA SER A 619 21.76 -20.54 -5.08
C SER A 619 21.84 -20.23 -3.59
N PHE A 620 21.38 -21.13 -2.73
CA PHE A 620 21.51 -21.00 -1.27
C PHE A 620 21.49 -22.37 -0.58
N THR A 621 22.00 -22.42 0.65
CA THR A 621 21.86 -23.56 1.55
C THR A 621 21.20 -23.11 2.85
N ALA A 622 20.22 -23.86 3.35
CA ALA A 622 19.68 -23.70 4.70
C ALA A 622 20.08 -24.93 5.55
N GLU A 623 20.93 -24.71 6.55
CA GLU A 623 21.46 -25.75 7.44
C GLU A 623 20.69 -25.77 8.76
N VAL A 624 19.94 -26.84 9.02
CA VAL A 624 19.24 -27.10 10.28
C VAL A 624 20.12 -27.96 11.18
N ALA A 625 20.50 -27.40 12.33
CA ALA A 625 21.19 -28.14 13.37
C ALA A 625 20.19 -28.66 14.41
N LEU A 626 20.13 -29.99 14.55
CA LEU A 626 19.35 -30.69 15.56
C LEU A 626 20.32 -31.25 16.61
N ASP A 627 20.17 -30.83 17.87
CA ASP A 627 20.95 -31.41 18.96
C ASP A 627 20.41 -32.81 19.34
N HIS A 628 19.10 -33.04 19.10
CA HIS A 628 18.46 -34.34 19.27
C HIS A 628 17.14 -34.42 18.48
N HIS A 629 16.93 -35.52 17.78
CA HIS A 629 15.68 -35.99 17.20
C HIS A 629 15.32 -37.36 17.78
N GLY A 630 14.11 -37.54 18.28
CA GLY A 630 13.55 -38.83 18.68
C GLY A 630 12.52 -39.34 17.68
N ALA A 631 12.22 -40.64 17.70
CA ALA A 631 11.28 -41.27 16.76
C ALA A 631 9.83 -40.72 16.82
N ALA A 632 9.46 -40.06 17.92
CA ALA A 632 8.16 -39.41 18.10
C ALA A 632 8.20 -37.91 17.77
N ASP A 633 9.38 -37.34 17.46
CA ASP A 633 9.50 -35.92 17.18
C ASP A 633 8.99 -35.59 15.79
N GLN A 634 8.22 -34.51 15.69
CA GLN A 634 7.54 -34.09 14.45
C GLN A 634 7.50 -32.57 14.40
N GLY A 635 7.24 -32.01 13.22
CA GLY A 635 7.01 -30.59 13.00
C GLY A 635 7.96 -29.96 12.00
N VAL A 636 7.73 -28.68 11.72
CA VAL A 636 8.46 -27.88 10.75
C VAL A 636 9.84 -27.53 11.29
N LEU A 637 10.90 -27.88 10.56
CA LEU A 637 12.27 -27.50 10.90
C LEU A 637 12.56 -26.06 10.46
N LEU A 638 12.16 -25.71 9.24
CA LEU A 638 12.22 -24.36 8.69
C LEU A 638 11.09 -24.15 7.68
N SER A 639 10.58 -22.92 7.60
CA SER A 639 9.72 -22.49 6.49
C SER A 639 10.10 -21.08 6.03
N HIS A 640 9.84 -20.80 4.76
CA HIS A 640 9.96 -19.48 4.16
C HIS A 640 8.84 -19.29 3.14
N GLY A 641 7.92 -18.37 3.43
CA GLY A 641 6.81 -18.05 2.55
C GLY A 641 5.44 -18.40 3.09
N ASP A 642 4.50 -18.47 2.15
CA ASP A 642 3.07 -18.58 2.40
C ASP A 642 2.35 -19.25 1.22
N GLN A 643 1.02 -19.20 1.21
CA GLN A 643 0.15 -19.74 0.16
C GLN A 643 0.38 -19.14 -1.24
N GLY A 644 0.97 -17.96 -1.34
CA GLY A 644 1.39 -17.29 -2.57
C GLY A 644 2.73 -17.76 -3.11
N GLY A 645 3.48 -18.53 -2.32
CA GLY A 645 4.72 -19.18 -2.71
C GLY A 645 5.67 -19.34 -1.53
N GLY A 646 6.36 -20.47 -1.45
CA GLY A 646 7.29 -20.74 -0.36
C GLY A 646 7.85 -22.15 -0.37
N TYR A 647 8.64 -22.49 0.65
CA TYR A 647 9.07 -23.85 0.93
C TYR A 647 9.08 -24.14 2.44
N SER A 648 8.84 -25.40 2.79
CA SER A 648 8.82 -25.88 4.17
C SER A 648 9.49 -27.25 4.25
N LEU A 649 10.48 -27.37 5.13
CA LEU A 649 11.15 -28.63 5.45
C LEU A 649 10.65 -29.07 6.83
N TYR A 650 10.07 -30.27 6.91
CA TYR A 650 9.39 -30.73 8.11
C TYR A 650 9.57 -32.23 8.33
N VAL A 651 9.35 -32.68 9.55
CA VAL A 651 9.32 -34.11 9.91
C VAL A 651 7.87 -34.50 10.23
N GLU A 652 7.35 -35.49 9.54
CA GLU A 652 6.01 -36.04 9.78
C GLU A 652 6.09 -37.56 9.69
N ASP A 653 5.55 -38.25 10.69
CA ASP A 653 5.59 -39.72 10.82
C ASP A 653 7.01 -40.30 10.72
N GLY A 654 7.98 -39.63 11.34
CA GLY A 654 9.40 -40.02 11.36
C GLY A 654 10.14 -39.82 10.03
N ARG A 655 9.49 -39.19 9.04
CA ARG A 655 10.07 -38.95 7.71
C ARG A 655 10.32 -37.47 7.49
N LEU A 656 11.49 -37.16 6.95
CA LEU A 656 11.87 -35.82 6.52
C LEU A 656 11.21 -35.52 5.16
N ARG A 657 10.50 -34.41 5.07
CA ARG A 657 9.72 -34.02 3.89
C ARG A 657 9.99 -32.57 3.52
N LEU A 658 9.97 -32.31 2.22
CA LEU A 658 10.06 -30.97 1.65
C LEU A 658 8.76 -30.67 0.90
N ALA A 659 8.09 -29.58 1.25
CA ALA A 659 7.03 -28.98 0.46
C ALA A 659 7.56 -27.71 -0.23
N TYR A 660 7.23 -27.55 -1.50
CA TYR A 660 7.53 -26.37 -2.31
C TYR A 660 6.23 -25.87 -2.96
N ASN A 661 5.81 -24.67 -2.62
CA ASN A 661 4.65 -24.01 -3.17
C ASN A 661 5.07 -23.02 -4.26
N GLN A 662 4.78 -23.35 -5.51
CA GLN A 662 5.07 -22.54 -6.70
C GLN A 662 3.82 -21.75 -7.09
N TYR A 663 3.58 -20.62 -6.43
CA TYR A 663 2.43 -19.72 -6.68
C TYR A 663 1.07 -20.41 -6.57
N GLY A 664 1.01 -21.44 -5.74
CA GLY A 664 -0.14 -22.28 -5.48
C GLY A 664 0.03 -23.73 -5.93
N GLU A 665 0.92 -24.02 -6.88
CA GLU A 665 1.19 -25.39 -7.30
C GLU A 665 2.12 -26.07 -6.29
N LEU A 666 1.62 -27.08 -5.59
CA LEU A 666 2.37 -27.75 -4.53
C LEU A 666 3.18 -28.92 -5.10
N PHE A 667 4.49 -28.91 -4.84
CA PHE A 667 5.42 -30.00 -5.10
C PHE A 667 5.92 -30.54 -3.77
N GLU A 668 6.00 -31.86 -3.65
CA GLU A 668 6.47 -32.51 -2.42
C GLU A 668 7.56 -33.54 -2.73
N ALA A 669 8.52 -33.66 -1.81
CA ALA A 669 9.53 -34.70 -1.83
C ALA A 669 9.64 -35.36 -0.45
N ASP A 670 9.73 -36.68 -0.46
CA ASP A 670 10.03 -37.50 0.71
C ASP A 670 11.53 -37.79 0.73
N ALA A 671 12.23 -37.28 1.74
CA ALA A 671 13.66 -37.45 1.94
C ALA A 671 13.99 -38.65 2.87
N GLY A 672 13.02 -39.53 3.12
CA GLY A 672 13.21 -40.75 3.90
C GLY A 672 13.12 -40.54 5.41
N GLU A 673 13.43 -41.61 6.15
CA GLU A 673 13.41 -41.58 7.62
C GLU A 673 14.54 -40.71 8.16
N LEU A 674 14.23 -39.91 9.19
CA LEU A 674 15.25 -39.19 9.96
C LEU A 674 15.62 -40.05 11.18
N PRO A 675 16.86 -40.58 11.25
CA PRO A 675 17.27 -41.40 12.39
C PRO A 675 17.22 -40.62 13.71
N GLY A 676 17.13 -41.35 14.82
CA GLY A 676 17.23 -40.73 16.13
C GLY A 676 18.66 -40.28 16.43
N GLY A 677 18.84 -39.06 16.93
CA GLY A 677 20.15 -38.51 17.28
C GLY A 677 20.31 -37.03 16.94
N ALA A 678 21.55 -36.55 17.05
CA ALA A 678 21.92 -35.22 16.58
C ALA A 678 22.21 -35.28 15.08
N HIS A 679 21.72 -34.28 14.34
CA HIS A 679 21.85 -34.25 12.87
C HIS A 679 22.12 -32.84 12.36
N LEU A 680 22.83 -32.77 11.25
CA LEU A 680 22.87 -31.61 10.38
C LEU A 680 22.05 -31.91 9.13
N VAL A 681 20.88 -31.29 9.01
CA VAL A 681 20.03 -31.40 7.82
C VAL A 681 20.24 -30.17 6.95
N ALA A 682 20.56 -30.33 5.67
CA ALA A 682 20.75 -29.22 4.75
C ALA A 682 19.72 -29.25 3.61
N LEU A 683 19.09 -28.11 3.35
CA LEU A 683 18.32 -27.86 2.13
C LEU A 683 19.17 -27.03 1.18
N GLU A 684 19.65 -27.65 0.11
CA GLU A 684 20.51 -27.02 -0.90
C GLU A 684 19.70 -26.68 -2.15
N ALA A 685 19.52 -25.38 -2.43
CA ALA A 685 18.90 -24.88 -3.63
C ALA A 685 19.96 -24.44 -4.63
N THR A 686 20.02 -25.10 -5.79
CA THR A 686 20.91 -24.70 -6.89
C THR A 686 20.13 -23.94 -7.95
N ALA A 687 20.52 -22.69 -8.21
CA ALA A 687 19.97 -21.91 -9.31
C ALA A 687 20.47 -22.48 -10.65
N VAL A 688 19.51 -22.92 -11.48
CA VAL A 688 19.77 -23.42 -12.84
C VAL A 688 19.20 -22.44 -13.87
N ALA A 689 19.32 -22.75 -15.16
CA ALA A 689 18.76 -21.94 -16.24
C ALA A 689 17.25 -21.71 -16.08
N ASP A 690 16.71 -20.74 -16.84
CA ASP A 690 15.27 -20.50 -16.95
C ASP A 690 14.57 -20.13 -15.64
N LEU A 691 15.21 -19.33 -14.79
CA LEU A 691 14.65 -18.88 -13.50
C LEU A 691 14.20 -20.05 -12.61
N LYS A 692 14.98 -21.14 -12.52
CA LYS A 692 14.61 -22.34 -11.74
C LYS A 692 15.59 -22.66 -10.62
N TRP A 693 15.11 -23.42 -9.65
CA TRP A 693 15.89 -24.13 -8.64
C TRP A 693 15.75 -25.64 -8.78
N THR A 694 16.83 -26.37 -8.49
CA THR A 694 16.79 -27.77 -8.07
C THR A 694 17.18 -27.85 -6.60
N PHE A 695 16.40 -28.59 -5.81
CA PHE A 695 16.63 -28.78 -4.38
C PHE A 695 17.20 -30.17 -4.09
N GLU A 696 18.20 -30.23 -3.23
CA GLU A 696 18.64 -31.46 -2.56
C GLU A 696 18.44 -31.33 -1.05
N VAL A 697 17.89 -32.35 -0.42
CA VAL A 697 17.82 -32.50 1.04
C VAL A 697 18.92 -33.46 1.45
N ARG A 698 19.81 -33.02 2.34
CA ARG A 698 20.91 -33.83 2.87
C ARG A 698 20.78 -34.04 4.36
N VAL A 699 21.15 -35.22 4.82
CA VAL A 699 21.30 -35.54 6.25
C VAL A 699 22.74 -35.97 6.48
N ASP A 700 23.46 -35.22 7.32
CA ASP A 700 24.88 -35.45 7.65
C ASP A 700 25.78 -35.56 6.39
N GLY A 701 25.46 -34.76 5.38
CA GLY A 701 26.16 -34.67 4.09
C GLY A 701 25.69 -35.66 3.00
N ALA A 702 24.94 -36.70 3.36
CA ALA A 702 24.40 -37.65 2.39
C ALA A 702 23.09 -37.13 1.77
N VAL A 703 22.92 -37.26 0.46
CA VAL A 703 21.65 -36.93 -0.23
C VAL A 703 20.57 -37.89 0.23
N ALA A 704 19.49 -37.34 0.77
CA ALA A 704 18.35 -38.07 1.32
C ALA A 704 17.10 -37.89 0.45
N GLY A 705 16.94 -36.74 -0.21
CA GLY A 705 15.86 -36.47 -1.16
C GLY A 705 16.22 -35.35 -2.12
N ALA A 706 15.41 -35.18 -3.18
CA ALA A 706 15.57 -34.11 -4.15
C ALA A 706 14.20 -33.66 -4.67
N LEU A 707 14.10 -32.39 -5.08
CA LEU A 707 12.91 -31.80 -5.67
C LEU A 707 13.28 -30.85 -6.81
N GLY A 708 12.50 -30.88 -7.89
CA GLY A 708 12.63 -29.95 -9.01
C GLY A 708 13.11 -30.60 -10.31
N PRO A 709 13.39 -29.78 -11.34
CA PRO A 709 13.44 -28.31 -11.27
C PRO A 709 12.06 -27.66 -11.03
N VAL A 710 12.03 -26.58 -10.26
CA VAL A 710 10.86 -25.72 -10.00
C VAL A 710 11.22 -24.26 -10.24
N HIS A 711 10.26 -23.43 -10.64
CA HIS A 711 10.46 -22.00 -10.86
C HIS A 711 10.82 -21.29 -9.56
N GLN A 712 11.82 -20.40 -9.60
CA GLN A 712 12.20 -19.57 -8.45
C GLN A 712 11.04 -18.70 -8.01
N LEU A 713 10.99 -18.46 -6.70
CA LEU A 713 10.05 -17.53 -6.08
C LEU A 713 10.61 -16.11 -6.22
N ILE A 714 9.92 -15.30 -7.02
CA ILE A 714 10.21 -13.90 -7.37
C ILE A 714 8.86 -13.16 -7.46
N GLY A 715 8.85 -11.86 -7.77
CA GLY A 715 7.59 -11.10 -7.87
C GLY A 715 6.86 -10.99 -6.52
N MET A 716 7.61 -10.70 -5.45
CA MET A 716 7.16 -10.64 -4.05
C MET A 716 6.88 -12.00 -3.38
N ALA A 717 6.99 -13.14 -4.08
CA ALA A 717 7.06 -14.45 -3.44
C ALA A 717 8.52 -14.83 -3.09
N PRO A 718 8.78 -15.46 -1.93
CA PRO A 718 7.87 -15.64 -0.80
C PRO A 718 7.54 -14.29 -0.15
N PHE A 719 6.28 -14.11 0.28
CA PHE A 719 5.84 -12.82 0.83
C PHE A 719 5.93 -12.77 2.35
N GLN A 720 5.69 -13.89 3.03
CA GLN A 720 6.08 -14.08 4.42
C GLN A 720 7.56 -14.44 4.57
N GLY A 721 8.17 -14.02 5.67
CA GLY A 721 9.59 -14.21 5.96
C GLY A 721 9.97 -15.63 6.41
N ILE A 722 11.22 -15.78 6.86
CA ILE A 722 11.77 -17.08 7.33
C ILE A 722 11.37 -17.35 8.78
N SER A 723 10.82 -18.53 9.03
CA SER A 723 10.49 -19.07 10.35
C SER A 723 11.30 -20.34 10.65
N VAL A 724 11.69 -20.50 11.93
CA VAL A 724 12.47 -21.63 12.43
C VAL A 724 11.68 -22.43 13.45
N GLY A 725 11.58 -23.75 13.24
CA GLY A 725 10.89 -24.66 14.15
C GLY A 725 9.35 -24.63 14.08
N ILE A 726 8.77 -23.90 13.13
CA ILE A 726 7.32 -23.68 12.97
C ILE A 726 7.03 -23.05 11.59
N ASP A 727 5.84 -23.30 11.02
CA ASP A 727 5.31 -22.54 9.89
C ASP A 727 4.23 -21.57 10.39
N ARG A 728 4.54 -20.26 10.38
CA ARG A 728 3.70 -19.24 11.05
C ARG A 728 2.59 -18.73 10.13
N LYS A 729 1.49 -18.28 10.71
CA LYS A 729 0.41 -17.50 10.06
C LYS A 729 -0.13 -18.17 8.78
N SER A 730 0.30 -17.72 7.61
CA SER A 730 -0.13 -18.23 6.31
C SER A 730 0.71 -19.44 5.92
N PRO A 731 0.11 -20.62 5.68
CA PRO A 731 0.90 -21.83 5.48
C PRO A 731 1.53 -21.89 4.08
N VAL A 732 2.73 -22.46 4.00
CA VAL A 732 3.32 -22.87 2.71
C VAL A 732 2.55 -24.06 2.12
N SER A 733 2.15 -25.01 2.96
CA SER A 733 1.41 -26.22 2.56
C SER A 733 0.07 -26.32 3.30
N TRP A 734 -1.02 -26.04 2.58
CA TRP A 734 -2.38 -26.21 3.10
C TRP A 734 -2.66 -27.63 3.61
N PRO A 735 -2.28 -28.72 2.91
CA PRO A 735 -2.48 -30.06 3.44
C PRO A 735 -1.82 -30.30 4.80
N VAL A 736 -0.62 -29.76 5.03
CA VAL A 736 0.07 -29.87 6.33
C VAL A 736 -0.65 -29.04 7.38
N TRP A 737 -1.04 -27.81 7.04
CA TRP A 737 -1.77 -26.92 7.94
C TRP A 737 -3.14 -27.47 8.34
N GLU A 738 -3.89 -28.09 7.43
CA GLU A 738 -5.18 -28.72 7.74
C GLU A 738 -5.05 -29.88 8.73
N ARG A 739 -3.89 -30.56 8.74
CA ARG A 739 -3.61 -31.65 9.70
C ARG A 739 -3.08 -31.13 11.03
N HIS A 740 -2.21 -30.12 11.01
CA HIS A 740 -1.34 -29.77 12.15
C HIS A 740 -1.30 -28.29 12.53
N ARG A 741 -2.00 -27.43 11.79
CA ARG A 741 -1.95 -25.97 11.93
C ARG A 741 -0.51 -25.48 11.69
N SER A 742 0.05 -24.63 12.56
CA SER A 742 1.44 -24.13 12.43
C SER A 742 2.54 -25.21 12.55
N PHE A 743 2.19 -26.43 13.01
CA PHE A 743 3.05 -27.61 13.09
C PHE A 743 4.45 -27.36 13.72
N ARG A 744 4.47 -26.93 14.98
CA ARG A 744 5.71 -26.65 15.73
C ARG A 744 6.55 -27.92 15.94
N TYR A 745 7.86 -27.82 15.71
CA TYR A 745 8.80 -28.91 15.95
C TYR A 745 8.94 -29.26 17.44
N THR A 746 8.86 -30.55 17.77
CA THR A 746 8.88 -31.04 19.15
C THR A 746 10.27 -31.45 19.66
N GLY A 747 11.20 -31.74 18.75
CA GLY A 747 12.57 -32.13 19.09
C GLY A 747 13.48 -30.96 19.45
N ALA A 748 14.75 -31.25 19.72
CA ALA A 748 15.75 -30.24 20.08
C ALA A 748 16.39 -29.60 18.84
N LEU A 749 15.64 -28.69 18.19
CA LEU A 749 16.20 -27.82 17.15
C LEU A 749 17.08 -26.75 17.81
N ARG A 750 18.32 -26.62 17.35
CA ARG A 750 19.25 -25.59 17.84
C ARG A 750 19.18 -24.32 17.03
N SER A 751 19.32 -24.44 15.72
CA SER A 751 19.43 -23.30 14.81
C SER A 751 19.17 -23.67 13.36
N VAL A 752 18.83 -22.67 12.56
CA VAL A 752 18.87 -22.73 11.09
C VAL A 752 19.82 -21.66 10.58
N THR A 753 20.81 -22.04 9.80
CA THR A 753 21.77 -21.12 9.18
C THR A 753 21.50 -21.02 7.68
N TYR A 754 21.18 -19.83 7.21
CA TYR A 754 21.10 -19.54 5.79
C TYR A 754 22.47 -19.11 5.25
N LEU A 755 22.94 -19.81 4.23
CA LEU A 755 24.19 -19.59 3.51
C LEU A 755 23.89 -19.18 2.05
N PRO A 756 23.89 -17.88 1.76
CA PRO A 756 23.79 -17.34 0.42
C PRO A 756 24.92 -17.89 -0.51
N GLY A 757 24.56 -18.66 -1.55
CA GLY A 757 25.46 -19.17 -2.61
C GLY A 757 25.69 -18.22 -3.80
N PRO A 758 26.19 -18.68 -4.97
CA PRO A 758 26.43 -17.80 -6.14
C PRO A 758 25.15 -17.19 -6.73
N ALA A 759 25.25 -15.93 -7.21
CA ALA A 759 24.19 -15.28 -7.98
C ALA A 759 23.98 -15.99 -9.32
N ALA A 760 22.73 -16.02 -9.79
CA ALA A 760 22.40 -16.57 -11.09
C ALA A 760 22.80 -15.59 -12.23
N PRO A 761 23.08 -16.07 -13.45
CA PRO A 761 23.45 -15.20 -14.57
C PRO A 761 22.39 -14.16 -14.97
N TYR A 762 21.13 -14.42 -14.63
CA TYR A 762 19.97 -13.56 -14.90
C TYR A 762 19.57 -12.68 -13.71
N ASP A 763 20.41 -12.58 -12.68
CA ASP A 763 20.18 -11.65 -11.58
C ASP A 763 19.96 -10.22 -12.11
N PRO A 764 18.87 -9.53 -11.71
CA PRO A 764 18.52 -8.22 -12.28
C PRO A 764 19.61 -7.15 -12.13
N GLU A 765 20.33 -7.13 -11.01
CA GLU A 765 21.45 -6.19 -10.81
C GLU A 765 22.60 -6.49 -11.78
N THR A 766 22.84 -7.78 -12.07
CA THR A 766 23.80 -8.24 -13.07
C THR A 766 23.38 -7.86 -14.49
N VAL A 767 22.11 -8.03 -14.85
CA VAL A 767 21.55 -7.64 -16.16
C VAL A 767 21.63 -6.12 -16.35
N VAL A 768 21.21 -5.34 -15.36
CA VAL A 768 21.27 -3.86 -15.41
C VAL A 768 22.71 -3.37 -15.53
N ARG A 769 23.65 -3.96 -14.79
CA ARG A 769 25.07 -3.63 -14.92
C ARG A 769 25.59 -3.93 -16.33
N ALA A 770 25.25 -5.09 -16.88
CA ALA A 770 25.67 -5.46 -18.25
C ALA A 770 25.08 -4.51 -19.31
N LEU A 771 23.81 -4.10 -19.18
CA LEU A 771 23.19 -3.12 -20.07
C LEU A 771 23.88 -1.75 -20.00
N ARG A 772 24.27 -1.30 -18.80
CA ARG A 772 25.02 -0.05 -18.62
C ARG A 772 26.43 -0.10 -19.18
N GLU A 773 27.17 -1.17 -18.91
CA GLU A 773 28.51 -1.37 -19.44
C GLU A 773 28.51 -1.46 -20.97
N ALA A 774 27.49 -2.12 -21.55
CA ALA A 774 27.30 -2.13 -22.99
C ALA A 774 27.02 -0.72 -23.54
N ALA A 775 26.12 0.05 -22.92
CA ALA A 775 25.83 1.43 -23.34
C ALA A 775 27.07 2.33 -23.27
N ALA A 776 27.87 2.23 -22.22
CA ALA A 776 29.11 3.00 -22.04
C ALA A 776 30.24 2.61 -23.00
N ALA A 777 30.16 1.44 -23.66
CA ALA A 777 31.11 1.04 -24.71
C ALA A 777 30.75 1.60 -26.10
N PHE A 778 29.56 2.18 -26.25
CA PHE A 778 29.09 2.85 -27.47
C PHE A 778 29.16 4.39 -27.38
N GLU A 779 29.53 4.93 -26.22
CA GLU A 779 29.95 6.33 -26.00
C GLU A 779 31.49 6.44 -26.04
#